data_AF-A0A441UCL7-F1
#
_entry.id   AF-A0A441UCL7-F1
#
_cell.length_a   1.000
_cell.length_b   1.000
_cell.length_c   1.000
_cell.angle_alpha   90.00
_cell.angle_beta   90.00
_cell.angle_gamma   90.00
#
_symmetry.space_group_name_H-M   'P 1'
#
loop_
_entity.id
_entity.type
_entity.pdbx_description
1 polymer ?
#
loop_
_entity_poly.entity_id
_entity_poly.type
_entity_poly.pdbx_seq_one_letter_code
_entity_poly.pdbx_strand_id
1 'polypeptide(L)'
;MAKTNAPLLAFNRGLVSSSALTRVDVDRIRLSAEVMENWLPKTAGSMFLRPGFGYLGSSRNNAFAIDIPFVAATDDTAHIEFADGKMRVRIDDVLISRVSVATTISNSTFATSASWTDGSTNGGTLTFGGTGLVLNAVNVGGLALCRRQIAVAGGDVNKEHALSISVTRGPVTFRCGSTSGGDEYIPETTLRTGAHSLAFTPTGDFHVQFQSDLDIDKIVASCQVASSGTMELDIPYVAADLPFVRWDQSADVLFLACDGYQQRRIERRGTGTSWSIALYQPETGPFFGARSAKVKLKVASTNGNTTLTADKPFFKSTHVGAIFRLFNEGVDQTFKLGAGGAYTEPFRVTGVTGTDYNDRNWFWTASGVWVGTMNWQRSFDGPDQGYKTFRKEKSSAAIDITAPAANQENRDNDDNAIVWYKVGFAEGAYTSGTATMAITYDGGGSYGVCRVTGFTSSTEVSVEVLDRFGTTDYTDNWQEGIWSDKQGWPGAVAFDKGRLGWSGKSRFIFSVSDDYENFDPDFEGDSGPINRTLGSGPVDTINFMLSLSRPIIGTPGAEFSIKSTSFDEPLTPQNAQAGAPSTQGSRQGVAAAKIDGRGIFAQRSGKRLFELIFDPNTYEYAPRDLTLLCPDLTGSAKVVGMATQRQPDTRAHFWLDDGSVVVLTYEPTEDVTCWSRIAMGGSGFVEGVSVLPGEDEDQVFYRVRRTVSAATVRYLEKMAMESECVGGTVNKQADSFIVIPAVTGTTVTGLSHLNGHSVVAWGAGKYLGAYTVSGGSITLSAAVTAADVLVGLPYTALYKSTKLAYAASAGTALSQIKRVNYVGLVMGLVHNDGIEVGRDFTNMDKLPRLYQGRPVTADEIFEDYEEPATAFPGEWKPDSRLCIRATAPKPCVLNAAVVTVETNDKV
;
A
#
# COMPACT_ATOMS: atom_id res chain seq x y z
N MET A 1 38.72 23.57 -44.38
CA MET A 1 38.55 22.51 -43.37
C MET A 1 38.63 23.17 -42.02
N ALA A 2 37.45 23.46 -41.46
CA ALA A 2 37.34 23.91 -40.08
C ALA A 2 37.59 22.72 -39.14
N LYS A 3 38.38 22.94 -38.08
CA LYS A 3 38.54 21.99 -36.98
C LYS A 3 37.90 22.60 -35.75
N THR A 4 37.06 21.85 -35.04
CA THR A 4 36.47 22.31 -33.77
C THR A 4 36.55 21.20 -32.74
N ASN A 5 36.97 21.57 -31.54
CA ASN A 5 36.85 20.71 -30.36
C ASN A 5 35.44 20.92 -29.80
N ALA A 6 34.60 19.92 -29.93
CA ALA A 6 33.24 19.94 -29.39
C ALA A 6 33.24 19.17 -28.07
N PRO A 7 33.01 19.83 -26.92
CA PRO A 7 33.03 19.14 -25.65
C PRO A 7 31.64 18.55 -25.34
N LEU A 8 31.60 17.26 -25.00
CA LEU A 8 30.46 16.57 -24.40
C LEU A 8 30.65 16.63 -22.88
N LEU A 9 30.21 17.73 -22.30
CA LEU A 9 30.43 18.06 -20.88
C LEU A 9 29.34 17.55 -19.94
N ALA A 10 28.24 17.03 -20.48
CA ALA A 10 27.10 16.58 -19.70
C ALA A 10 26.39 15.41 -20.38
N PHE A 11 26.36 14.26 -19.71
CA PHE A 11 25.63 13.06 -20.11
C PHE A 11 24.20 13.02 -19.56
N ASN A 12 23.82 14.02 -18.76
CA ASN A 12 22.48 14.17 -18.17
C ASN A 12 21.40 14.71 -19.13
N ARG A 13 21.64 14.68 -20.45
CA ARG A 13 20.64 15.06 -21.48
C ARG A 13 19.93 13.88 -22.14
N GLY A 14 20.39 12.66 -21.84
CA GLY A 14 19.65 11.41 -22.07
C GLY A 14 19.32 11.06 -23.52
N LEU A 15 18.48 10.04 -23.65
CA LEU A 15 18.00 9.51 -24.93
C LEU A 15 17.13 10.50 -25.69
N VAL A 16 17.33 10.57 -27.01
CA VAL A 16 16.45 11.25 -27.96
C VAL A 16 16.11 10.32 -29.12
N SER A 17 14.92 10.48 -29.70
CA SER A 17 14.48 9.67 -30.83
C SER A 17 15.36 9.91 -32.05
N SER A 18 15.48 8.87 -32.89
CA SER A 18 16.11 8.96 -34.21
C SER A 18 15.53 10.10 -35.07
N SER A 19 14.23 10.39 -34.97
CA SER A 19 13.57 11.48 -35.71
C SER A 19 13.90 12.87 -35.16
N ALA A 20 14.35 12.96 -33.91
CA ALA A 20 14.76 14.22 -33.29
C ALA A 20 16.25 14.54 -33.55
N LEU A 21 17.04 13.60 -34.06
CA LEU A 21 18.49 13.79 -34.29
C LEU A 21 18.83 14.92 -35.28
N THR A 22 17.87 15.39 -36.08
CA THR A 22 18.05 16.50 -37.02
C THR A 22 17.71 17.87 -36.42
N ARG A 23 17.14 17.92 -35.21
CA ARG A 23 16.71 19.15 -34.52
C ARG A 23 17.88 19.86 -33.84
N VAL A 24 18.83 20.32 -34.66
CA VAL A 24 20.03 21.07 -34.21
C VAL A 24 19.70 22.47 -33.64
N ASP A 25 18.46 22.92 -33.83
CA ASP A 25 17.85 24.13 -33.26
C ASP A 25 17.58 24.01 -31.75
N VAL A 26 17.47 22.79 -31.22
CA VAL A 26 17.30 22.54 -29.79
C VAL A 26 18.67 22.26 -29.19
N ASP A 27 19.22 23.20 -28.42
CA ASP A 27 20.58 23.10 -27.88
C ASP A 27 20.82 21.82 -27.06
N ARG A 28 19.80 21.35 -26.32
CA ARG A 28 19.88 20.12 -25.51
C ARG A 28 20.24 18.88 -26.32
N ILE A 29 19.75 18.77 -27.57
CA ILE A 29 19.93 17.58 -28.42
C ILE A 29 21.40 17.34 -28.76
N ARG A 30 22.22 18.40 -28.75
CA ARG A 30 23.66 18.29 -29.04
C ARG A 30 24.40 17.46 -27.99
N LEU A 31 23.92 17.45 -26.75
CA LEU A 31 24.51 16.73 -25.63
C LEU A 31 23.77 15.42 -25.29
N SER A 32 22.70 15.11 -26.03
CA SER A 32 21.93 13.88 -25.85
C SER A 32 22.61 12.66 -26.48
N ALA A 33 21.96 11.50 -26.33
CA ALA A 33 22.38 10.23 -26.89
C ALA A 33 21.30 9.63 -27.79
N GLU A 34 21.71 8.90 -28.84
CA GLU A 34 20.83 8.01 -29.59
C GLU A 34 20.67 6.66 -28.87
N VAL A 35 21.71 6.21 -28.16
CA VAL A 35 21.70 4.99 -27.34
C VAL A 35 22.32 5.32 -25.99
N MET A 36 21.67 4.91 -24.91
CA MET A 36 22.11 5.04 -23.52
C MET A 36 21.49 3.90 -22.71
N GLU A 37 22.19 2.79 -22.67
CA GLU A 37 21.77 1.54 -22.02
C GLU A 37 22.76 1.17 -20.92
N ASN A 38 22.25 0.80 -19.74
CA ASN A 38 22.99 0.47 -18.52
C ASN A 38 23.98 1.53 -18.00
N TRP A 39 23.94 2.73 -18.60
CA TRP A 39 24.55 3.95 -18.07
C TRP A 39 23.54 4.68 -17.20
N LEU A 40 23.91 4.98 -15.95
CA LEU A 40 23.11 5.84 -15.09
C LEU A 40 23.72 7.25 -15.07
N PRO A 41 22.99 8.27 -15.54
CA PRO A 41 23.41 9.65 -15.45
C PRO A 41 23.14 10.21 -14.05
N LYS A 42 24.08 11.00 -13.55
CA LYS A 42 23.93 11.83 -12.35
C LYS A 42 23.36 13.19 -12.72
N THR A 43 22.67 13.83 -11.79
CA THR A 43 22.14 15.19 -11.99
C THR A 43 23.26 16.17 -12.32
N ALA A 44 24.42 16.02 -11.69
CA ALA A 44 25.61 16.84 -11.92
C ALA A 44 26.24 16.74 -13.33
N GLY A 45 25.87 15.74 -14.14
CA GLY A 45 26.28 15.65 -15.54
C GLY A 45 27.16 14.45 -15.89
N SER A 46 27.82 13.80 -14.92
CA SER A 46 28.56 12.55 -15.17
C SER A 46 27.59 11.38 -15.41
N MET A 47 28.11 10.29 -15.98
CA MET A 47 27.41 9.00 -16.01
C MET A 47 28.33 7.89 -15.54
N PHE A 48 27.75 6.85 -14.95
CA PHE A 48 28.51 5.72 -14.44
C PHE A 48 27.86 4.40 -14.82
N LEU A 49 28.68 3.35 -14.85
CA LEU A 49 28.20 1.99 -15.07
C LEU A 49 27.23 1.66 -13.94
N ARG A 50 25.98 1.32 -14.28
CA ARG A 50 24.94 1.08 -13.27
C ARG A 50 25.41 0.07 -12.22
N PRO A 51 24.91 0.12 -10.98
CA PRO A 51 25.08 -0.94 -10.01
C PRO A 51 24.52 -2.29 -10.50
N GLY A 52 25.05 -3.36 -9.92
CA GLY A 52 24.53 -4.71 -10.13
C GLY A 52 23.26 -4.98 -9.33
N PHE A 53 22.66 -6.14 -9.55
CA PHE A 53 21.44 -6.58 -8.85
C PHE A 53 21.75 -7.83 -8.00
N GLY A 54 21.65 -7.73 -6.67
CA GLY A 54 21.96 -8.81 -5.73
C GLY A 54 20.76 -9.72 -5.51
N TYR A 55 20.94 -11.03 -5.62
CA TYR A 55 19.89 -12.03 -5.43
C TYR A 55 19.49 -12.17 -3.95
N LEU A 56 18.20 -11.99 -3.64
CA LEU A 56 17.65 -12.14 -2.27
C LEU A 56 16.79 -13.41 -2.07
N GLY A 57 16.32 -14.02 -3.14
CA GLY A 57 15.46 -15.21 -3.06
C GLY A 57 14.45 -15.28 -4.19
N SER A 58 13.67 -16.36 -4.22
CA SER A 58 12.55 -16.52 -5.15
C SER A 58 11.21 -16.04 -4.58
N SER A 59 10.30 -15.65 -5.49
CA SER A 59 8.89 -15.49 -5.15
C SER A 59 8.31 -16.82 -4.68
N ARG A 60 7.22 -16.75 -3.91
CA ARG A 60 6.55 -17.94 -3.39
C ARG A 60 6.17 -18.86 -4.55
N ASN A 61 6.62 -20.12 -4.50
CA ASN A 61 6.40 -21.12 -5.56
C ASN A 61 6.80 -20.68 -6.99
N ASN A 62 7.72 -19.71 -7.12
CA ASN A 62 8.05 -19.06 -8.40
C ASN A 62 6.85 -18.43 -9.12
N ALA A 63 5.77 -18.10 -8.39
CA ALA A 63 4.59 -17.44 -8.92
C ALA A 63 4.86 -15.96 -9.24
N PHE A 64 4.03 -15.36 -10.10
CA PHE A 64 4.04 -13.91 -10.30
C PHE A 64 3.76 -13.21 -8.97
N ALA A 65 4.52 -12.15 -8.69
CA ALA A 65 4.48 -11.45 -7.43
C ALA A 65 4.52 -9.94 -7.63
N ILE A 66 3.85 -9.21 -6.75
CA ILE A 66 4.06 -7.77 -6.57
C ILE A 66 4.66 -7.52 -5.19
N ASP A 67 5.28 -6.35 -5.09
CA ASP A 67 6.10 -5.94 -3.98
C ASP A 67 5.60 -4.59 -3.48
N ILE A 68 5.00 -4.58 -2.28
CA ILE A 68 4.41 -3.40 -1.65
C ILE A 68 5.42 -2.87 -0.63
N PRO A 69 5.94 -1.64 -0.81
CA PRO A 69 6.78 -1.00 0.18
C PRO A 69 5.94 -0.62 1.41
N PHE A 70 6.45 -0.92 2.59
CA PHE A 70 5.89 -0.50 3.86
C PHE A 70 6.91 0.39 4.57
N VAL A 71 6.52 1.62 4.90
CA VAL A 71 7.42 2.64 5.45
C VAL A 71 6.76 3.28 6.67
N ALA A 72 7.06 2.77 7.86
CA ALA A 72 6.59 3.38 9.11
C ALA A 72 7.45 4.59 9.51
N ALA A 73 8.76 4.48 9.29
CA ALA A 73 9.74 5.56 9.36
C ALA A 73 10.84 5.34 8.32
N THR A 74 11.76 6.29 8.15
CA THR A 74 12.88 6.17 7.19
C THR A 74 13.85 5.03 7.53
N ASP A 75 13.96 4.69 8.81
CA ASP A 75 14.79 3.61 9.36
C ASP A 75 13.97 2.35 9.73
N ASP A 76 12.65 2.40 9.57
CA ASP A 76 11.74 1.31 9.91
C ASP A 76 10.85 0.98 8.72
N THR A 77 11.36 0.07 7.90
CA THR A 77 10.78 -0.33 6.63
C THR A 77 10.60 -1.84 6.54
N ALA A 78 9.63 -2.26 5.73
CA ALA A 78 9.42 -3.66 5.40
C ALA A 78 9.01 -3.80 3.93
N HIS A 79 9.26 -4.98 3.39
CA HIS A 79 8.91 -5.32 2.02
C HIS A 79 7.86 -6.42 2.03
N ILE A 80 6.66 -6.11 1.55
CA ILE A 80 5.53 -7.03 1.57
C ILE A 80 5.37 -7.65 0.19
N GLU A 81 5.57 -8.96 0.11
CA GLU A 81 5.38 -9.74 -1.12
C GLU A 81 3.96 -10.32 -1.16
N PHE A 82 3.23 -10.08 -2.24
CA PHE A 82 2.01 -10.81 -2.58
C PHE A 82 2.27 -11.78 -3.72
N ALA A 83 2.11 -13.08 -3.47
CA ALA A 83 2.33 -14.13 -4.44
C ALA A 83 1.55 -15.40 -4.10
N ASP A 84 0.97 -16.07 -5.09
CA ASP A 84 0.31 -17.38 -4.94
C ASP A 84 -0.74 -17.44 -3.81
N GLY A 85 -1.59 -16.41 -3.73
CA GLY A 85 -2.63 -16.29 -2.70
C GLY A 85 -2.11 -16.04 -1.29
N LYS A 86 -0.81 -15.76 -1.12
CA LYS A 86 -0.19 -15.46 0.17
C LYS A 86 0.51 -14.11 0.20
N MET A 87 0.53 -13.53 1.39
CA MET A 87 1.37 -12.41 1.81
C MET A 87 2.56 -12.96 2.59
N ARG A 88 3.77 -12.49 2.27
CA ARG A 88 5.00 -12.72 3.03
C ARG A 88 5.68 -11.38 3.29
N VAL A 89 6.41 -11.25 4.38
CA VAL A 89 7.05 -9.98 4.76
C VAL A 89 8.55 -10.18 4.92
N ARG A 90 9.33 -9.24 4.40
CA ARG A 90 10.77 -9.14 4.62
C ARG A 90 11.10 -7.89 5.43
N ILE A 91 12.03 -8.05 6.35
CA ILE A 91 12.65 -6.98 7.12
C ILE A 91 14.16 -7.19 6.98
N ASP A 92 14.90 -6.12 6.69
CA ASP A 92 16.35 -6.17 6.44
C ASP A 92 16.75 -7.23 5.41
N ASP A 93 16.05 -7.24 4.26
CA ASP A 93 16.20 -8.19 3.15
C ASP A 93 15.85 -9.68 3.49
N VAL A 94 15.49 -10.01 4.73
CA VAL A 94 15.20 -11.37 5.20
C VAL A 94 13.71 -11.61 5.41
N LEU A 95 13.19 -12.74 4.92
CA LEU A 95 11.80 -13.15 5.22
C LEU A 95 11.61 -13.41 6.71
N ILE A 96 10.54 -12.88 7.27
CA ILE A 96 10.09 -13.25 8.61
C ILE A 96 9.86 -14.77 8.62
N SER A 97 10.50 -15.45 9.56
CA SER A 97 10.38 -16.89 9.75
C SER A 97 10.13 -17.24 11.21
N ARG A 98 9.43 -18.35 11.43
CA ARG A 98 9.10 -18.90 12.74
C ARG A 98 10.01 -20.07 13.03
N VAL A 99 10.56 -20.11 14.24
CA VAL A 99 11.36 -21.22 14.73
C VAL A 99 10.47 -22.42 15.05
N SER A 100 11.07 -23.61 15.09
CA SER A 100 10.35 -24.82 15.51
C SER A 100 10.12 -24.84 17.01
N VAL A 101 8.84 -24.95 17.39
CA VAL A 101 8.36 -25.13 18.77
C VAL A 101 7.43 -26.35 18.83
N ALA A 102 7.50 -27.09 19.93
CA ALA A 102 6.63 -28.21 20.28
C ALA A 102 5.38 -27.76 21.08
N THR A 103 5.37 -26.54 21.62
CA THR A 103 4.19 -25.95 22.28
C THR A 103 2.99 -25.91 21.32
N THR A 104 1.83 -26.37 21.77
CA THR A 104 0.58 -26.38 20.97
C THR A 104 -0.61 -25.90 21.79
N ILE A 105 -1.63 -25.37 21.10
CA ILE A 105 -2.95 -25.08 21.68
C ILE A 105 -3.88 -26.20 21.24
N SER A 106 -4.19 -27.15 22.12
CA SER A 106 -5.22 -28.15 21.82
C SER A 106 -6.59 -27.49 21.69
N ASN A 107 -7.54 -28.05 20.94
CA ASN A 107 -8.86 -27.43 20.73
C ASN A 107 -8.74 -25.97 20.23
N SER A 108 -7.77 -25.71 19.34
CA SER A 108 -7.46 -24.39 18.76
C SER A 108 -8.57 -23.85 17.86
N THR A 109 -9.47 -24.70 17.39
CA THR A 109 -10.64 -24.33 16.57
C THR A 109 -11.92 -24.14 17.39
N PHE A 110 -11.82 -24.17 18.73
CA PHE A 110 -12.96 -23.96 19.63
C PHE A 110 -14.14 -24.92 19.38
N ALA A 111 -13.85 -26.15 19.00
CA ALA A 111 -14.88 -27.15 18.69
C ALA A 111 -15.75 -27.51 19.91
N THR A 112 -15.20 -27.37 21.12
CA THR A 112 -15.90 -27.53 22.40
C THR A 112 -15.40 -26.50 23.41
N SER A 113 -16.07 -26.36 24.56
CA SER A 113 -15.58 -25.54 25.68
C SER A 113 -14.40 -26.17 26.44
N ALA A 114 -14.00 -27.41 26.12
CA ALA A 114 -12.94 -28.10 26.85
C ALA A 114 -11.62 -27.29 26.81
N SER A 115 -11.02 -27.13 27.99
CA SER A 115 -9.77 -26.38 28.23
C SER A 115 -9.84 -24.86 28.02
N TRP A 116 -11.00 -24.32 27.65
CA TRP A 116 -11.25 -22.87 27.59
C TRP A 116 -12.09 -22.47 28.81
N THR A 117 -11.72 -21.36 29.44
CA THR A 117 -12.40 -20.86 30.64
C THR A 117 -13.29 -19.68 30.26
N ASP A 118 -14.57 -19.79 30.60
CA ASP A 118 -15.51 -18.68 30.55
C ASP A 118 -15.25 -17.73 31.74
N GLY A 119 -14.96 -16.48 31.43
CA GLY A 119 -14.86 -15.40 32.40
C GLY A 119 -15.83 -14.26 32.08
N SER A 120 -16.91 -14.56 31.34
CA SER A 120 -17.93 -13.60 30.99
C SER A 120 -18.66 -13.08 32.23
N THR A 121 -19.06 -11.81 32.18
CA THR A 121 -19.75 -11.13 33.28
C THR A 121 -20.99 -10.42 32.76
N ASN A 122 -21.90 -10.11 33.68
CA ASN A 122 -23.02 -9.19 33.46
C ASN A 122 -23.91 -9.52 32.25
N GLY A 123 -24.00 -10.79 31.82
CA GLY A 123 -24.80 -11.22 30.66
C GLY A 123 -24.00 -11.48 29.37
N GLY A 124 -22.67 -11.43 29.43
CA GLY A 124 -21.81 -12.00 28.39
C GLY A 124 -22.00 -13.51 28.26
N THR A 125 -21.94 -14.00 27.03
CA THR A 125 -22.13 -15.41 26.69
C THR A 125 -21.07 -15.88 25.72
N LEU A 126 -20.68 -17.16 25.85
CA LEU A 126 -19.79 -17.85 24.93
C LEU A 126 -20.49 -19.04 24.30
N THR A 127 -20.32 -19.21 22.99
CA THR A 127 -20.71 -20.44 22.29
C THR A 127 -19.50 -21.04 21.58
N PHE A 128 -19.30 -22.35 21.74
CA PHE A 128 -18.22 -23.12 21.12
C PHE A 128 -18.83 -24.09 20.09
N GLY A 129 -18.18 -24.29 18.95
CA GLY A 129 -18.67 -25.21 17.92
C GLY A 129 -17.96 -25.11 16.58
N GLY A 130 -18.60 -25.62 15.53
CA GLY A 130 -18.01 -25.72 14.18
C GLY A 130 -17.67 -24.37 13.51
N THR A 131 -18.26 -23.28 13.99
CA THR A 131 -17.96 -21.90 13.54
C THR A 131 -16.81 -21.23 14.30
N GLY A 132 -16.32 -21.85 15.40
CA GLY A 132 -15.34 -21.28 16.31
C GLY A 132 -15.94 -20.81 17.64
N LEU A 133 -15.24 -19.90 18.31
CA LEU A 133 -15.68 -19.21 19.52
C LEU A 133 -16.54 -18.01 19.14
N VAL A 134 -17.80 -18.02 19.58
CA VAL A 134 -18.72 -16.88 19.48
C VAL A 134 -18.77 -16.15 20.81
N LEU A 135 -18.52 -14.85 20.79
CA LEU A 135 -18.64 -13.93 21.93
C LEU A 135 -19.82 -13.00 21.70
N ASN A 136 -20.72 -12.87 22.68
CA ASN A 136 -21.87 -11.97 22.61
C ASN A 136 -22.22 -11.42 24.00
N ALA A 137 -22.27 -10.09 24.14
CA ALA A 137 -22.65 -9.38 25.35
C ALA A 137 -24.08 -8.81 25.23
N VAL A 138 -25.07 -9.65 25.52
CA VAL A 138 -26.50 -9.32 25.30
C VAL A 138 -26.99 -8.16 26.19
N ASN A 139 -26.38 -8.00 27.36
CA ASN A 139 -26.73 -6.96 28.31
C ASN A 139 -25.83 -5.74 28.12
N VAL A 140 -26.39 -4.54 28.27
CA VAL A 140 -25.62 -3.30 28.33
C VAL A 140 -24.67 -3.33 29.53
N GLY A 141 -23.39 -3.08 29.29
CA GLY A 141 -22.31 -3.23 30.27
C GLY A 141 -21.90 -4.69 30.53
N GLY A 142 -22.36 -5.62 29.69
CA GLY A 142 -21.92 -7.02 29.65
C GLY A 142 -20.52 -7.17 29.05
N LEU A 143 -19.83 -8.26 29.41
CA LEU A 143 -18.56 -8.63 28.81
C LEU A 143 -18.56 -10.14 28.54
N ALA A 144 -18.48 -10.54 27.28
CA ALA A 144 -18.20 -11.91 26.89
C ALA A 144 -16.68 -12.10 26.88
N LEU A 145 -16.17 -13.07 27.64
CA LEU A 145 -14.72 -13.26 27.83
C LEU A 145 -14.36 -14.73 27.89
N CYS A 146 -13.44 -15.14 27.01
CA CYS A 146 -12.87 -16.48 26.98
C CYS A 146 -11.36 -16.41 27.20
N ARG A 147 -10.84 -17.21 28.13
CA ARG A 147 -9.40 -17.25 28.42
C ARG A 147 -8.86 -18.66 28.55
N ARG A 148 -7.55 -18.80 28.39
CA ARG A 148 -6.87 -20.09 28.55
C ARG A 148 -5.39 -19.91 28.89
N GLN A 149 -4.89 -20.79 29.76
CA GLN A 149 -3.45 -21.00 29.96
C GLN A 149 -2.92 -22.04 28.96
N ILE A 150 -1.77 -21.78 28.38
CA ILE A 150 -1.02 -22.68 27.52
C ILE A 150 0.28 -23.03 28.23
N ALA A 151 0.49 -24.33 28.43
CA ALA A 151 1.74 -24.85 28.96
C ALA A 151 2.83 -24.79 27.89
N VAL A 152 3.91 -24.08 28.15
CA VAL A 152 5.05 -24.01 27.22
C VAL A 152 5.90 -25.27 27.37
N ALA A 153 6.21 -25.93 26.26
CA ALA A 153 7.09 -27.09 26.30
C ALA A 153 8.46 -26.65 26.85
N GLY A 154 9.07 -27.44 27.74
CA GLY A 154 10.27 -27.00 28.46
C GLY A 154 11.45 -26.58 27.57
N GLY A 155 11.55 -27.17 26.37
CA GLY A 155 12.56 -26.79 25.38
C GLY A 155 12.27 -25.52 24.60
N ASP A 156 11.08 -24.92 24.74
CA ASP A 156 10.61 -23.76 23.98
C ASP A 156 10.57 -22.47 24.79
N VAL A 157 10.86 -22.53 26.09
CA VAL A 157 10.98 -21.33 26.93
C VAL A 157 12.05 -20.40 26.36
N ASN A 158 11.76 -19.10 26.30
CA ASN A 158 12.59 -18.06 25.69
C ASN A 158 12.83 -18.20 24.18
N LYS A 159 12.06 -19.03 23.46
CA LYS A 159 12.01 -19.01 21.99
C LYS A 159 10.85 -18.13 21.51
N GLU A 160 11.06 -17.39 20.43
CA GLU A 160 9.98 -16.62 19.80
C GLU A 160 8.89 -17.59 19.30
N HIS A 161 7.70 -17.48 19.88
CA HIS A 161 6.48 -18.10 19.39
C HIS A 161 5.73 -17.12 18.50
N ALA A 162 4.78 -17.62 17.73
CA ALA A 162 3.76 -16.78 17.14
C ALA A 162 2.39 -17.43 17.25
N LEU A 163 1.34 -16.63 17.40
CA LEU A 163 -0.04 -17.06 17.33
C LEU A 163 -0.58 -16.79 15.92
N SER A 164 -1.11 -17.82 15.28
CA SER A 164 -1.96 -17.69 14.10
C SER A 164 -3.42 -17.65 14.55
N ILE A 165 -4.03 -16.47 14.44
CA ILE A 165 -5.41 -16.22 14.84
C ILE A 165 -6.23 -15.89 13.60
N SER A 166 -7.40 -16.53 13.46
CA SER A 166 -8.35 -16.23 12.39
C SER A 166 -9.65 -15.73 13.00
N VAL A 167 -10.06 -14.54 12.60
CA VAL A 167 -11.30 -13.88 13.04
C VAL A 167 -12.23 -13.81 11.83
N THR A 168 -13.36 -14.51 11.89
CA THR A 168 -14.36 -14.51 10.79
C THR A 168 -15.42 -13.44 10.97
N ARG A 169 -15.55 -12.89 12.18
CA ARG A 169 -16.39 -11.71 12.45
C ARG A 169 -15.83 -10.92 13.63
N GLY A 170 -15.13 -9.83 13.35
CA GLY A 170 -14.58 -8.91 14.34
C GLY A 170 -15.40 -7.63 14.50
N PRO A 171 -14.86 -6.62 15.21
CA PRO A 171 -13.64 -6.71 16.00
C PRO A 171 -13.81 -7.57 17.26
N VAL A 172 -12.73 -8.23 17.68
CA VAL A 172 -12.59 -8.82 19.02
C VAL A 172 -11.38 -8.20 19.72
N THR A 173 -11.44 -8.03 21.04
CA THR A 173 -10.30 -7.58 21.81
C THR A 173 -9.48 -8.78 22.27
N PHE A 174 -8.17 -8.72 22.06
CA PHE A 174 -7.22 -9.80 22.35
C PHE A 174 -6.09 -9.31 23.25
N ARG A 175 -5.62 -10.17 24.14
CA ARG A 175 -4.39 -9.95 24.93
C ARG A 175 -3.67 -11.27 25.21
N CYS A 176 -2.35 -11.18 25.40
CA CYS A 176 -1.53 -12.32 25.79
C CYS A 176 -0.53 -11.93 26.87
N GLY A 177 -0.48 -12.69 27.97
CA GLY A 177 0.39 -12.37 29.11
C GLY A 177 0.96 -13.60 29.80
N SER A 178 1.83 -13.33 30.77
CA SER A 178 2.44 -14.32 31.66
C SER A 178 1.50 -14.77 32.79
N THR A 179 0.44 -13.99 33.03
CA THR A 179 -0.59 -14.29 34.03
C THR A 179 -1.99 -14.18 33.41
N SER A 180 -2.98 -14.78 34.07
CA SER A 180 -4.37 -14.70 33.61
C SER A 180 -4.87 -13.24 33.60
N GLY A 181 -5.19 -12.72 32.42
CA GLY A 181 -5.68 -11.35 32.22
C GLY A 181 -4.58 -10.33 31.96
N GLY A 182 -3.31 -10.73 32.10
CA GLY A 182 -2.15 -9.94 31.74
C GLY A 182 -1.98 -9.82 30.21
N ASP A 183 -1.19 -8.84 29.82
CA ASP A 183 -0.94 -8.46 28.42
C ASP A 183 0.56 -8.21 28.17
N GLU A 184 1.43 -8.75 29.03
CA GLU A 184 2.88 -8.46 29.00
C GLU A 184 3.59 -8.96 27.74
N TYR A 185 3.01 -9.93 27.02
CA TYR A 185 3.59 -10.49 25.79
C TYR A 185 2.98 -9.88 24.53
N ILE A 186 1.65 -9.72 24.52
CA ILE A 186 0.93 -9.00 23.47
C ILE A 186 -0.04 -8.06 24.21
N PRO A 187 0.23 -6.73 24.16
CA PRO A 187 -0.65 -5.73 24.73
C PRO A 187 -2.07 -5.87 24.20
N GLU A 188 -3.04 -5.39 24.98
CA GLU A 188 -4.43 -5.37 24.53
C GLU A 188 -4.53 -4.75 23.13
N THR A 189 -5.12 -5.50 22.20
CA THR A 189 -5.24 -5.10 20.80
C THR A 189 -6.54 -5.57 20.19
N THR A 190 -7.08 -4.75 19.30
CA THR A 190 -8.27 -5.09 18.52
C THR A 190 -7.88 -5.95 17.31
N LEU A 191 -8.49 -7.13 17.18
CA LEU A 191 -8.39 -8.01 16.02
C LEU A 191 -9.66 -7.90 15.18
N ARG A 192 -9.54 -7.29 14.01
CA ARG A 192 -10.62 -7.15 13.02
C ARG A 192 -10.85 -8.46 12.26
N THR A 193 -11.90 -8.53 11.46
CA THR A 193 -12.15 -9.71 10.61
C THR A 193 -10.98 -9.94 9.66
N GLY A 194 -10.25 -11.04 9.81
CA GLY A 194 -8.99 -11.26 9.10
C GLY A 194 -8.13 -12.39 9.65
N ALA A 195 -6.89 -12.42 9.17
CA ALA A 195 -5.85 -13.33 9.62
C ALA A 195 -4.73 -12.55 10.32
N HIS A 196 -4.28 -13.06 11.46
CA HIS A 196 -3.32 -12.40 12.33
C HIS A 196 -2.18 -13.36 12.68
N SER A 197 -0.94 -12.92 12.52
CA SER A 197 0.27 -13.59 13.00
C SER A 197 0.91 -12.71 14.06
N LEU A 198 0.75 -13.06 15.34
CA LEU A 198 1.24 -12.27 16.47
C LEU A 198 2.42 -12.97 17.16
N ALA A 199 3.62 -12.41 17.03
CA ALA A 199 4.85 -12.96 17.58
C ALA A 199 5.13 -12.45 19.00
N PHE A 200 5.67 -13.32 19.85
CA PHE A 200 6.04 -13.02 21.24
C PHE A 200 7.01 -14.06 21.79
N THR A 201 7.77 -13.72 22.84
CA THR A 201 8.74 -14.64 23.45
C THR A 201 8.32 -14.98 24.88
N PRO A 202 7.68 -16.14 25.13
CA PRO A 202 7.28 -16.52 26.47
C PRO A 202 8.47 -16.90 27.35
N THR A 203 8.46 -16.43 28.59
CA THR A 203 9.44 -16.78 29.64
C THR A 203 8.98 -17.94 30.53
N GLY A 204 7.74 -18.40 30.32
CA GLY A 204 7.08 -19.52 31.00
C GLY A 204 5.76 -19.82 30.31
N ASP A 205 4.80 -20.42 31.01
CA ASP A 205 3.43 -20.56 30.50
C ASP A 205 2.83 -19.19 30.13
N PHE A 206 1.96 -19.18 29.13
CA PHE A 206 1.29 -17.95 28.69
C PHE A 206 -0.23 -18.10 28.71
N HIS A 207 -0.92 -16.96 28.83
CA HIS A 207 -2.36 -16.88 28.86
C HIS A 207 -2.86 -16.07 27.67
N VAL A 208 -3.82 -16.62 26.93
CA VAL A 208 -4.54 -15.91 25.87
C VAL A 208 -5.94 -15.55 26.35
N GLN A 209 -6.44 -14.39 25.94
CA GLN A 209 -7.80 -13.95 26.26
C GLN A 209 -8.43 -13.24 25.06
N PHE A 210 -9.66 -13.63 24.74
CA PHE A 210 -10.55 -13.01 23.77
C PHE A 210 -11.74 -12.40 24.49
N GLN A 211 -12.14 -11.20 24.13
CA GLN A 211 -13.30 -10.55 24.73
C GLN A 211 -14.07 -9.65 23.75
N SER A 212 -15.35 -9.46 24.03
CA SER A 212 -16.22 -8.48 23.36
C SER A 212 -17.31 -8.00 24.32
N ASP A 213 -17.63 -6.72 24.24
CA ASP A 213 -18.68 -6.01 24.95
C ASP A 213 -19.89 -5.68 24.05
N LEU A 214 -19.88 -6.18 22.81
CA LEU A 214 -20.93 -5.94 21.82
C LEU A 214 -22.04 -7.00 21.91
N ASP A 215 -23.28 -6.59 21.70
CA ASP A 215 -24.47 -7.45 21.70
C ASP A 215 -24.71 -8.19 20.37
N ILE A 216 -23.72 -8.11 19.48
CA ILE A 216 -23.65 -8.83 18.22
C ILE A 216 -22.55 -9.90 18.28
N ASP A 217 -22.82 -11.05 17.67
CA ASP A 217 -21.90 -12.18 17.62
C ASP A 217 -20.57 -11.77 17.02
N LYS A 218 -19.49 -11.91 17.78
CA LYS A 218 -18.10 -11.84 17.28
C LYS A 218 -17.49 -13.23 17.29
N ILE A 219 -16.79 -13.60 16.22
CA ILE A 219 -16.42 -14.97 15.94
C ILE A 219 -14.92 -15.10 15.69
N VAL A 220 -14.26 -15.86 16.57
CA VAL A 220 -12.87 -16.30 16.42
C VAL A 220 -12.88 -17.74 15.94
N ALA A 221 -12.47 -17.97 14.70
CA ALA A 221 -12.49 -19.29 14.09
C ALA A 221 -11.38 -20.19 14.65
N SER A 222 -10.19 -19.63 14.91
CA SER A 222 -9.09 -20.40 15.49
C SER A 222 -8.02 -19.54 16.17
N CYS A 223 -7.36 -20.11 17.16
CA CYS A 223 -6.12 -19.61 17.78
C CYS A 223 -5.14 -20.76 17.98
N GLN A 224 -4.03 -20.75 17.24
CA GLN A 224 -3.00 -21.80 17.29
C GLN A 224 -1.59 -21.21 17.37
N VAL A 225 -0.65 -21.97 17.93
CA VAL A 225 0.79 -21.65 17.77
C VAL A 225 1.18 -21.91 16.32
N ALA A 226 1.82 -20.94 15.69
CA ALA A 226 2.24 -20.99 14.30
C ALA A 226 3.27 -22.11 14.06
N SER A 227 3.20 -22.74 12.89
CA SER A 227 4.21 -23.70 12.45
C SER A 227 5.53 -22.99 12.13
N SER A 228 6.65 -23.73 12.25
CA SER A 228 7.96 -23.25 11.78
C SER A 228 7.97 -23.00 10.28
N GLY A 229 8.83 -22.07 9.84
CA GLY A 229 9.00 -21.71 8.44
C GLY A 229 8.64 -20.24 8.18
N THR A 230 8.62 -19.83 6.91
CA THR A 230 8.26 -18.45 6.55
C THR A 230 6.86 -18.10 7.03
N MET A 231 6.69 -16.90 7.60
CA MET A 231 5.39 -16.37 7.96
C MET A 231 4.58 -16.06 6.68
N GLU A 232 3.38 -16.63 6.60
CA GLU A 232 2.47 -16.44 5.47
C GLU A 232 1.06 -16.10 5.98
N LEU A 233 0.41 -15.13 5.34
CA LEU A 233 -0.99 -14.78 5.57
C LEU A 233 -1.78 -14.89 4.25
N ASP A 234 -3.04 -15.31 4.31
CA ASP A 234 -3.89 -15.43 3.12
C ASP A 234 -4.30 -14.06 2.56
N ILE A 235 -4.18 -13.89 1.24
CA ILE A 235 -4.69 -12.72 0.52
C ILE A 235 -5.81 -13.14 -0.44
N PRO A 236 -6.81 -12.28 -0.71
CA PRO A 236 -7.91 -12.63 -1.60
C PRO A 236 -7.55 -12.53 -3.09
N TYR A 237 -6.42 -11.90 -3.43
CA TYR A 237 -6.07 -11.55 -4.80
C TYR A 237 -5.45 -12.72 -5.56
N VAL A 238 -5.99 -13.02 -6.74
CA VAL A 238 -5.36 -13.93 -7.69
C VAL A 238 -4.24 -13.23 -8.46
N ALA A 239 -3.34 -14.01 -9.07
CA ALA A 239 -2.16 -13.47 -9.76
C ALA A 239 -2.48 -12.44 -10.86
N ALA A 240 -3.63 -12.58 -11.55
CA ALA A 240 -4.06 -11.65 -12.59
C ALA A 240 -4.46 -10.27 -12.04
N ASP A 241 -4.87 -10.21 -10.77
CA ASP A 241 -5.39 -8.99 -10.14
C ASP A 241 -4.32 -8.21 -9.38
N LEU A 242 -3.19 -8.85 -9.06
CA LEU A 242 -2.08 -8.21 -8.35
C LEU A 242 -1.63 -6.86 -8.95
N PRO A 243 -1.48 -6.68 -10.28
CA PRO A 243 -1.09 -5.39 -10.84
C PRO A 243 -2.09 -4.24 -10.58
N PHE A 244 -3.34 -4.55 -10.23
CA PHE A 244 -4.40 -3.57 -9.99
C PHE A 244 -4.58 -3.22 -8.51
N VAL A 245 -3.83 -3.87 -7.60
CA VAL A 245 -3.81 -3.50 -6.19
C VAL A 245 -3.24 -2.08 -6.05
N ARG A 246 -3.94 -1.24 -5.31
CA ARG A 246 -3.55 0.13 -4.95
C ARG A 246 -3.46 0.23 -3.44
N TRP A 247 -2.52 1.02 -2.97
CA TRP A 247 -2.28 1.16 -1.54
C TRP A 247 -1.91 2.58 -1.17
N ASP A 248 -2.22 2.91 0.08
CA ASP A 248 -1.66 4.06 0.77
C ASP A 248 -1.54 3.75 2.26
N GLN A 249 -0.59 4.37 2.94
CA GLN A 249 -0.19 4.02 4.30
C GLN A 249 -0.34 5.19 5.26
N SER A 250 -0.77 4.89 6.47
CA SER A 250 -0.69 5.78 7.63
C SER A 250 -0.06 5.02 8.79
N ALA A 251 1.15 5.42 9.17
CA ALA A 251 1.97 4.78 10.20
C ALA A 251 1.98 3.24 10.05
N ASP A 252 1.52 2.48 11.04
CA ASP A 252 1.54 1.01 11.02
C ASP A 252 0.40 0.33 10.22
N VAL A 253 -0.38 1.10 9.46
CA VAL A 253 -1.55 0.61 8.74
C VAL A 253 -1.48 0.97 7.26
N LEU A 254 -1.54 -0.05 6.41
CA LEU A 254 -1.57 0.10 4.96
C LEU A 254 -2.95 -0.29 4.43
N PHE A 255 -3.64 0.63 3.77
CA PHE A 255 -4.97 0.44 3.21
C PHE A 255 -4.85 -0.02 1.76
N LEU A 256 -5.69 -0.99 1.37
CA LEU A 256 -5.63 -1.66 0.07
C LEU A 256 -6.96 -1.52 -0.66
N ALA A 257 -6.89 -1.10 -1.91
CA ALA A 257 -7.99 -1.10 -2.87
C ALA A 257 -7.65 -2.00 -4.06
N CYS A 258 -8.63 -2.73 -4.59
CA CYS A 258 -8.52 -3.45 -5.85
C CYS A 258 -9.94 -3.59 -6.41
N ASP A 259 -10.13 -3.24 -7.69
CA ASP A 259 -11.45 -3.33 -8.31
C ASP A 259 -12.00 -4.76 -8.21
N GLY A 260 -13.27 -4.89 -7.85
CA GLY A 260 -13.93 -6.18 -7.61
C GLY A 260 -13.67 -6.85 -6.26
N TYR A 261 -12.78 -6.31 -5.42
CA TYR A 261 -12.47 -6.87 -4.10
C TYR A 261 -12.83 -5.91 -2.96
N GLN A 262 -13.41 -6.45 -1.89
CA GLN A 262 -13.60 -5.68 -0.67
C GLN A 262 -12.26 -5.17 -0.12
N GLN A 263 -12.25 -3.90 0.28
CA GLN A 263 -11.06 -3.21 0.79
C GLN A 263 -10.42 -4.00 1.93
N ARG A 264 -9.08 -3.96 1.98
CA ARG A 264 -8.28 -4.61 3.02
C ARG A 264 -7.41 -3.58 3.72
N ARG A 265 -6.95 -3.92 4.92
CA ARG A 265 -5.89 -3.22 5.62
C ARG A 265 -4.85 -4.23 6.10
N ILE A 266 -3.58 -3.87 5.94
CA ILE A 266 -2.47 -4.58 6.56
C ILE A 266 -2.09 -3.80 7.82
N GLU A 267 -1.88 -4.51 8.91
CA GLU A 267 -1.55 -3.90 10.20
C GLU A 267 -0.28 -4.55 10.76
N ARG A 268 0.69 -3.71 11.13
CA ARG A 268 1.87 -4.13 11.87
C ARG A 268 1.68 -3.84 13.36
N ARG A 269 2.21 -4.71 14.22
CA ARG A 269 2.15 -4.56 15.69
C ARG A 269 3.50 -4.94 16.33
N GLY A 270 3.78 -4.37 17.50
CA GLY A 270 4.90 -4.77 18.35
C GLY A 270 6.27 -4.59 17.70
N THR A 271 7.19 -5.53 17.96
CA THR A 271 8.62 -5.51 17.55
C THR A 271 8.85 -5.76 16.05
N GLY A 272 7.91 -5.37 15.19
CA GLY A 272 8.01 -5.49 13.73
C GLY A 272 7.67 -6.87 13.15
N THR A 273 7.64 -7.95 13.95
CA THR A 273 7.39 -9.32 13.44
C THR A 273 5.93 -9.79 13.56
N SER A 274 5.03 -8.95 14.08
CA SER A 274 3.59 -9.23 14.13
C SER A 274 2.84 -8.50 13.03
N TRP A 275 2.12 -9.26 12.21
CA TRP A 275 1.44 -8.76 11.02
C TRP A 275 0.03 -9.32 10.93
N SER A 276 -0.88 -8.53 10.37
CA SER A 276 -2.25 -8.94 10.10
C SER A 276 -2.70 -8.44 8.74
N ILE A 277 -3.57 -9.20 8.09
CA ILE A 277 -4.37 -8.71 6.97
C ILE A 277 -5.85 -8.85 7.36
N ALA A 278 -6.53 -7.72 7.38
CA ALA A 278 -7.91 -7.62 7.82
C ALA A 278 -8.78 -6.89 6.81
N LEU A 279 -10.08 -7.11 6.92
CA LEU A 279 -11.11 -6.37 6.21
C LEU A 279 -11.16 -4.92 6.69
N TYR A 280 -11.26 -4.00 5.74
CA TYR A 280 -11.69 -2.63 6.04
C TYR A 280 -13.22 -2.59 5.91
N GLN A 281 -13.89 -2.39 7.04
CA GLN A 281 -15.35 -2.52 7.19
C GLN A 281 -15.88 -1.38 8.06
N PRO A 282 -16.07 -0.18 7.48
CA PRO A 282 -16.69 0.92 8.21
C PRO A 282 -18.15 0.60 8.55
N GLU A 283 -18.63 1.21 9.63
CA GLU A 283 -19.92 0.89 10.23
C GLU A 283 -20.96 1.99 9.97
N THR A 284 -20.51 3.22 9.74
CA THR A 284 -21.37 4.42 9.61
C THR A 284 -21.62 4.86 8.17
N GLY A 285 -21.22 4.06 7.16
CA GLY A 285 -21.41 4.40 5.76
C GLY A 285 -20.26 3.92 4.87
N PRO A 286 -20.14 4.46 3.64
CA PRO A 286 -20.97 5.50 3.03
C PRO A 286 -22.28 4.95 2.44
N PHE A 287 -23.33 5.79 2.44
CA PHE A 287 -24.65 5.44 1.92
C PHE A 287 -25.02 6.15 0.61
N PHE A 288 -25.93 5.58 -0.17
CA PHE A 288 -26.59 6.32 -1.26
C PHE A 288 -27.49 7.41 -0.69
N GLY A 289 -27.67 8.50 -1.45
CA GLY A 289 -28.53 9.62 -1.02
C GLY A 289 -30.03 9.28 -0.95
N ALA A 290 -30.47 8.17 -1.55
CA ALA A 290 -31.84 7.69 -1.53
C ALA A 290 -31.90 6.16 -1.61
N ARG A 291 -33.08 5.59 -1.35
CA ARG A 291 -33.33 4.15 -1.49
C ARG A 291 -32.99 3.64 -2.89
N SER A 292 -32.31 2.50 -2.97
CA SER A 292 -31.89 1.88 -4.23
C SER A 292 -33.03 1.12 -4.94
N ALA A 293 -34.14 0.84 -4.24
CA ALA A 293 -35.32 0.17 -4.79
C ALA A 293 -36.61 0.68 -4.13
N LYS A 294 -37.75 0.53 -4.83
CA LYS A 294 -39.09 0.88 -4.31
C LYS A 294 -39.67 -0.28 -3.48
N VAL A 295 -39.00 -0.62 -2.38
CA VAL A 295 -39.42 -1.62 -1.39
C VAL A 295 -39.44 -1.00 0.01
N LYS A 296 -40.20 -1.60 0.92
CA LYS A 296 -40.18 -1.29 2.34
C LYS A 296 -39.34 -2.31 3.08
N LEU A 297 -38.59 -1.86 4.07
CA LEU A 297 -37.72 -2.71 4.89
C LEU A 297 -38.13 -2.63 6.36
N LYS A 298 -37.97 -3.73 7.09
CA LYS A 298 -38.07 -3.77 8.56
C LYS A 298 -37.09 -4.75 9.17
N VAL A 299 -36.66 -4.48 10.40
CA VAL A 299 -35.88 -5.42 11.21
C VAL A 299 -36.79 -6.22 12.14
N ALA A 300 -36.43 -7.47 12.44
CA ALA A 300 -37.18 -8.32 13.36
C ALA A 300 -36.90 -8.02 14.85
N SER A 301 -35.79 -7.33 15.15
CA SER A 301 -35.40 -6.84 16.47
C SER A 301 -34.62 -5.54 16.28
N THR A 302 -34.67 -4.63 17.26
CA THR A 302 -34.00 -3.32 17.16
C THR A 302 -32.50 -3.37 17.43
N ASN A 303 -31.98 -4.49 17.95
CA ASN A 303 -30.56 -4.70 18.28
C ASN A 303 -30.11 -6.17 18.08
N GLY A 304 -28.80 -6.40 18.22
CA GLY A 304 -28.17 -7.72 18.16
C GLY A 304 -28.20 -8.37 16.77
N ASN A 305 -28.09 -9.70 16.71
CA ASN A 305 -28.24 -10.46 15.47
C ASN A 305 -29.72 -10.75 15.20
N THR A 306 -30.20 -10.35 14.01
CA THR A 306 -31.62 -10.41 13.66
C THR A 306 -31.81 -10.59 12.15
N THR A 307 -33.02 -10.37 11.66
CA THR A 307 -33.39 -10.49 10.25
C THR A 307 -33.88 -9.15 9.71
N LEU A 308 -33.46 -8.80 8.49
CA LEU A 308 -33.99 -7.68 7.71
C LEU A 308 -34.94 -8.24 6.63
N THR A 309 -36.19 -7.78 6.65
CA THR A 309 -37.27 -8.24 5.76
C THR A 309 -37.66 -7.14 4.77
N ALA A 310 -37.79 -7.50 3.50
CA ALA A 310 -38.35 -6.66 2.45
C ALA A 310 -39.80 -7.06 2.13
N ASP A 311 -40.67 -6.09 1.87
CA ASP A 311 -42.06 -6.34 1.46
C ASP A 311 -42.18 -6.99 0.07
N LYS A 312 -41.13 -6.91 -0.76
CA LYS A 312 -41.04 -7.45 -2.13
C LYS A 312 -39.66 -8.04 -2.40
N PRO A 313 -39.52 -8.92 -3.41
CA PRO A 313 -38.22 -9.44 -3.83
C PRO A 313 -37.21 -8.33 -4.14
N PHE A 314 -36.12 -8.27 -3.38
CA PHE A 314 -35.07 -7.26 -3.48
C PHE A 314 -33.68 -7.83 -3.19
N PHE A 315 -33.55 -8.64 -2.14
CA PHE A 315 -32.26 -9.14 -1.70
C PHE A 315 -31.64 -10.14 -2.68
N LYS A 316 -30.31 -10.15 -2.72
CA LYS A 316 -29.48 -11.06 -3.51
C LYS A 316 -28.34 -11.57 -2.64
N SER A 317 -27.73 -12.70 -3.01
CA SER A 317 -26.54 -13.21 -2.33
C SER A 317 -25.38 -12.20 -2.30
N THR A 318 -25.29 -11.32 -3.31
CA THR A 318 -24.30 -10.24 -3.40
C THR A 318 -24.54 -9.08 -2.43
N HIS A 319 -25.60 -9.11 -1.61
CA HIS A 319 -25.79 -8.13 -0.53
C HIS A 319 -25.10 -8.55 0.77
N VAL A 320 -24.54 -9.76 0.88
CA VAL A 320 -23.76 -10.14 2.07
C VAL A 320 -22.57 -9.17 2.24
N GLY A 321 -22.42 -8.63 3.44
CA GLY A 321 -21.47 -7.57 3.77
C GLY A 321 -21.96 -6.14 3.52
N ALA A 322 -23.08 -5.95 2.80
CA ALA A 322 -23.68 -4.63 2.60
C ALA A 322 -24.28 -4.09 3.91
N ILE A 323 -24.22 -2.77 4.08
CA ILE A 323 -24.89 -2.07 5.19
C ILE A 323 -26.18 -1.41 4.71
N PHE A 324 -27.17 -1.32 5.59
CA PHE A 324 -28.44 -0.63 5.35
C PHE A 324 -28.73 0.31 6.52
N ARG A 325 -29.08 1.55 6.19
CA ARG A 325 -29.50 2.59 7.13
C ARG A 325 -31.00 2.84 6.94
N LEU A 326 -31.80 2.67 7.98
CA LEU A 326 -33.25 2.85 7.92
C LEU A 326 -33.68 3.91 8.93
N PHE A 327 -34.63 4.76 8.56
CA PHE A 327 -35.28 5.68 9.48
C PHE A 327 -36.61 5.13 9.94
N ASN A 328 -36.83 5.07 11.26
CA ASN A 328 -38.10 4.70 11.86
C ASN A 328 -38.66 5.88 12.67
N GLU A 329 -39.94 6.17 12.50
CA GLU A 329 -40.68 7.08 13.38
C GLU A 329 -41.02 6.34 14.69
N GLY A 330 -41.01 7.07 15.81
CA GLY A 330 -41.25 6.50 17.12
C GLY A 330 -40.03 5.78 17.74
N VAL A 331 -40.23 5.33 18.98
CA VAL A 331 -39.29 4.51 19.75
C VAL A 331 -40.08 3.32 20.30
N ASP A 332 -39.63 2.12 19.99
CA ASP A 332 -40.13 0.85 20.54
C ASP A 332 -38.93 -0.07 20.74
N GLN A 333 -38.25 0.11 21.87
CA GLN A 333 -36.94 -0.47 22.12
C GLN A 333 -36.93 -1.26 23.42
N THR A 334 -36.17 -2.36 23.42
CA THR A 334 -35.95 -3.19 24.61
C THR A 334 -34.47 -3.24 24.94
N PHE A 335 -34.11 -2.90 26.18
CA PHE A 335 -32.74 -2.96 26.69
C PHE A 335 -32.66 -3.98 27.82
N LYS A 336 -31.56 -4.74 27.87
CA LYS A 336 -31.25 -5.60 29.01
C LYS A 336 -30.10 -4.97 29.79
N LEU A 337 -30.38 -4.57 31.03
CA LEU A 337 -29.43 -3.92 31.91
C LEU A 337 -28.99 -4.92 32.99
N GLY A 338 -27.68 -5.18 33.07
CA GLY A 338 -27.12 -6.20 33.97
C GLY A 338 -25.79 -5.82 34.61
N ALA A 339 -25.49 -4.52 34.67
CA ALA A 339 -24.25 -4.00 35.24
C ALA A 339 -24.49 -2.65 35.94
N GLY A 340 -23.60 -2.30 36.88
CA GLY A 340 -23.49 -0.95 37.41
C GLY A 340 -22.98 0.00 36.32
N GLY A 341 -23.48 1.24 36.31
CA GLY A 341 -23.15 2.20 35.25
C GLY A 341 -23.84 1.94 33.91
N ALA A 342 -24.62 0.86 33.77
CA ALA A 342 -25.35 0.56 32.54
C ALA A 342 -26.65 1.39 32.44
N TYR A 343 -26.76 2.15 31.35
CA TYR A 343 -27.95 2.94 31.00
C TYR A 343 -28.43 2.57 29.60
N THR A 344 -29.73 2.73 29.35
CA THR A 344 -30.26 2.76 27.99
C THR A 344 -29.65 3.90 27.20
N GLU A 345 -29.66 3.78 25.87
CA GLU A 345 -29.43 4.93 25.02
C GLU A 345 -30.49 6.01 25.29
N PRO A 346 -30.09 7.29 25.23
CA PRO A 346 -31.01 8.39 25.46
C PRO A 346 -31.96 8.55 24.27
N PHE A 347 -33.26 8.66 24.54
CA PHE A 347 -34.24 8.96 23.50
C PHE A 347 -34.83 10.37 23.68
N ARG A 348 -35.13 11.01 22.56
CA ARG A 348 -35.64 12.38 22.49
C ARG A 348 -37.16 12.41 22.58
N VAL A 349 -37.68 13.20 23.51
CA VAL A 349 -39.12 13.47 23.67
C VAL A 349 -39.38 14.96 23.41
N THR A 350 -40.35 15.24 22.55
CA THR A 350 -40.70 16.59 22.10
C THR A 350 -42.20 16.67 21.85
N GLY A 351 -42.74 17.88 21.66
CA GLY A 351 -44.15 18.07 21.36
C GLY A 351 -44.84 18.91 22.43
N VAL A 352 -46.16 19.07 22.27
CA VAL A 352 -46.97 19.96 23.10
C VAL A 352 -47.97 19.20 23.95
N THR A 353 -48.31 19.78 25.10
CA THR A 353 -49.33 19.26 26.00
C THR A 353 -50.59 20.10 25.87
N GLY A 354 -51.66 19.52 25.32
CA GLY A 354 -52.98 20.14 25.18
C GLY A 354 -53.99 19.61 26.21
N THR A 355 -55.20 20.15 26.17
CA THR A 355 -56.32 19.69 27.03
C THR A 355 -56.73 18.25 26.70
N ASP A 356 -56.71 17.88 25.42
CA ASP A 356 -57.24 16.60 24.92
C ASP A 356 -56.15 15.67 24.34
N TYR A 357 -54.89 16.11 24.30
CA TYR A 357 -53.79 15.34 23.74
C TYR A 357 -52.47 15.69 24.42
N ASN A 358 -51.52 14.75 24.43
CA ASN A 358 -50.17 14.96 24.93
C ASN A 358 -49.16 14.21 24.06
N ASP A 359 -48.46 14.96 23.21
CA ASP A 359 -47.48 14.41 22.25
C ASP A 359 -46.18 13.92 22.91
N ARG A 360 -46.05 14.08 24.24
CA ARG A 360 -44.86 13.76 25.02
C ARG A 360 -45.02 12.50 25.88
N ASN A 361 -46.20 11.90 25.86
CA ASN A 361 -46.48 10.71 26.62
C ASN A 361 -45.66 9.53 26.07
N TRP A 362 -44.87 8.91 26.93
CA TRP A 362 -44.16 7.68 26.63
C TRP A 362 -44.39 6.65 27.72
N PHE A 363 -44.23 5.38 27.37
CA PHE A 363 -44.52 4.23 28.21
C PHE A 363 -43.27 3.42 28.46
N TRP A 364 -43.21 2.77 29.62
CA TRP A 364 -42.12 1.88 29.94
C TRP A 364 -42.58 0.67 30.75
N THR A 365 -41.84 -0.43 30.61
CA THR A 365 -42.01 -1.64 31.41
C THR A 365 -40.64 -2.12 31.88
N ALA A 366 -40.48 -2.30 33.19
CA ALA A 366 -39.36 -3.02 33.79
C ALA A 366 -39.78 -4.45 34.12
N SER A 367 -39.05 -5.42 33.59
CA SER A 367 -39.29 -6.85 33.83
C SER A 367 -37.96 -7.57 34.10
N GLY A 368 -38.02 -8.88 34.39
CA GLY A 368 -36.85 -9.68 34.76
C GLY A 368 -36.64 -9.77 36.27
N VAL A 369 -35.48 -10.30 36.66
CA VAL A 369 -35.09 -10.54 38.05
C VAL A 369 -33.74 -9.87 38.28
N TRP A 370 -33.69 -8.89 39.16
CA TRP A 370 -32.48 -8.16 39.52
C TRP A 370 -32.46 -7.77 40.99
N VAL A 371 -31.26 -7.46 41.48
CA VAL A 371 -31.03 -6.81 42.77
C VAL A 371 -30.23 -5.54 42.49
N GLY A 372 -30.84 -4.39 42.77
CA GLY A 372 -30.28 -3.08 42.53
C GLY A 372 -31.37 -2.01 42.37
N THR A 373 -30.95 -0.76 42.29
CA THR A 373 -31.82 0.41 42.16
C THR A 373 -31.56 1.10 40.82
N MET A 374 -32.54 1.08 39.93
CA MET A 374 -32.53 1.91 38.72
C MET A 374 -33.27 3.21 38.96
N ASN A 375 -32.94 4.23 38.17
CA ASN A 375 -33.68 5.48 38.13
C ASN A 375 -33.73 6.03 36.71
N TRP A 376 -34.82 6.72 36.42
CA TRP A 376 -34.91 7.55 35.22
C TRP A 376 -34.03 8.78 35.40
N GLN A 377 -33.40 9.19 34.31
CA GLN A 377 -32.68 10.44 34.18
C GLN A 377 -33.25 11.22 33.01
N ARG A 378 -33.29 12.55 33.17
CA ARG A 378 -33.69 13.46 32.11
C ARG A 378 -32.70 14.60 31.91
N SER A 379 -32.58 15.10 30.70
CA SER A 379 -31.76 16.27 30.35
C SER A 379 -32.50 17.21 29.39
N PHE A 380 -32.28 18.52 29.59
CA PHE A 380 -32.69 19.58 28.65
C PHE A 380 -31.51 20.12 27.84
N ASP A 381 -30.28 19.78 28.24
CA ASP A 381 -29.05 20.34 27.66
C ASP A 381 -28.54 19.52 26.46
N GLY A 382 -28.95 18.26 26.35
CA GLY A 382 -28.59 17.38 25.23
C GLY A 382 -28.65 15.88 25.57
N PRO A 383 -28.34 15.01 24.60
CA PRO A 383 -28.35 13.55 24.76
C PRO A 383 -27.26 13.03 25.70
N ASP A 384 -26.16 13.76 25.94
CA ASP A 384 -24.99 13.24 26.68
C ASP A 384 -24.67 13.96 28.00
N GLN A 385 -25.26 15.13 28.23
CA GLN A 385 -24.91 16.01 29.36
C GLN A 385 -26.18 16.58 30.02
N GLY A 386 -26.05 17.14 31.22
CA GLY A 386 -27.17 17.82 31.91
C GLY A 386 -28.17 16.90 32.60
N TYR A 387 -27.87 15.60 32.71
CA TYR A 387 -28.78 14.63 33.29
C TYR A 387 -29.04 14.87 34.78
N LYS A 388 -30.33 14.87 35.13
CA LYS A 388 -30.81 14.87 36.51
C LYS A 388 -31.76 13.70 36.72
N THR A 389 -31.72 13.13 37.92
CA THR A 389 -32.63 12.05 38.28
C THR A 389 -34.08 12.52 38.20
N PHE A 390 -34.94 11.65 37.66
CA PHE A 390 -36.33 11.89 37.37
C PHE A 390 -37.19 10.84 38.08
N ARG A 391 -38.38 11.28 38.51
CA ARG A 391 -39.38 10.42 39.15
C ARG A 391 -39.80 9.29 38.21
N LYS A 392 -40.22 8.16 38.77
CA LYS A 392 -40.74 7.03 37.98
C LYS A 392 -42.24 7.12 37.66
N GLU A 393 -43.00 7.91 38.43
CA GLU A 393 -44.47 8.00 38.34
C GLU A 393 -44.97 9.45 38.55
N LYS A 394 -46.14 9.78 37.97
CA LYS A 394 -46.74 11.11 38.12
C LYS A 394 -47.20 11.39 39.57
N SER A 395 -47.08 12.64 39.98
CA SER A 395 -47.53 13.16 41.29
C SER A 395 -46.91 12.46 42.50
N SER A 396 -45.77 11.79 42.30
CA SER A 396 -44.97 11.13 43.32
C SER A 396 -43.55 11.65 43.30
N ALA A 397 -42.90 11.68 44.47
CA ALA A 397 -41.45 11.91 44.60
C ALA A 397 -40.65 10.60 44.47
N ALA A 398 -41.32 9.46 44.18
CA ALA A 398 -40.65 8.18 44.02
C ALA A 398 -39.77 8.16 42.77
N ILE A 399 -38.52 7.79 42.96
CA ILE A 399 -37.46 7.77 41.94
C ILE A 399 -36.98 6.35 41.68
N ASP A 400 -36.89 5.55 42.75
CA ASP A 400 -36.26 4.23 42.72
C ASP A 400 -37.13 3.16 42.07
N ILE A 401 -36.56 2.46 41.09
CA ILE A 401 -37.10 1.26 40.46
C ILE A 401 -36.30 0.07 40.98
N THR A 402 -36.86 -0.64 41.95
CA THR A 402 -36.24 -1.79 42.65
C THR A 402 -36.97 -3.11 42.40
N ALA A 403 -38.09 -3.07 41.67
CA ALA A 403 -38.91 -4.24 41.36
C ALA A 403 -39.58 -4.07 39.98
N PRO A 404 -40.03 -5.17 39.35
CA PRO A 404 -40.77 -5.13 38.09
C PRO A 404 -41.98 -4.17 38.14
N ALA A 405 -42.19 -3.44 37.04
CA ALA A 405 -43.29 -2.52 36.87
C ALA A 405 -43.75 -2.56 35.41
N ALA A 406 -45.05 -2.75 35.17
CA ALA A 406 -45.60 -2.93 33.83
C ALA A 406 -46.37 -1.69 33.38
N ASN A 407 -46.23 -1.35 32.09
CA ASN A 407 -47.00 -0.34 31.37
C ASN A 407 -47.13 1.00 32.11
N GLN A 408 -46.02 1.49 32.63
CA GLN A 408 -45.95 2.77 33.33
C GLN A 408 -45.91 3.90 32.32
N GLU A 409 -46.72 4.94 32.53
CA GLU A 409 -46.81 6.10 31.64
C GLU A 409 -46.08 7.30 32.24
N ASN A 410 -45.19 7.92 31.46
CA ASN A 410 -44.67 9.22 31.80
C ASN A 410 -45.68 10.31 31.44
N ARG A 411 -46.34 10.84 32.47
CA ARG A 411 -47.19 12.02 32.39
C ARG A 411 -46.49 13.23 33.01
N ASP A 412 -45.43 13.71 32.37
CA ASP A 412 -44.80 14.98 32.75
C ASP A 412 -45.71 16.18 32.45
N ASN A 413 -45.34 17.35 32.97
CA ASN A 413 -46.04 18.62 32.71
C ASN A 413 -45.15 19.55 31.86
N ASP A 414 -44.08 19.03 31.28
CA ASP A 414 -43.21 19.83 30.43
C ASP A 414 -43.97 20.07 29.12
N ASP A 415 -43.88 21.27 28.58
CA ASP A 415 -44.58 21.66 27.36
C ASP A 415 -43.64 22.41 26.45
N ASN A 416 -43.72 22.13 25.15
CA ASN A 416 -42.89 22.73 24.11
C ASN A 416 -41.38 22.72 24.42
N ALA A 417 -40.89 21.61 24.99
CA ALA A 417 -39.49 21.42 25.38
C ALA A 417 -38.87 20.21 24.68
N ILE A 418 -37.58 20.23 24.38
CA ILE A 418 -36.85 19.03 23.97
C ILE A 418 -36.22 18.43 25.21
N VAL A 419 -36.57 17.19 25.53
CA VAL A 419 -36.07 16.49 26.72
C VAL A 419 -35.55 15.13 26.32
N TRP A 420 -34.37 14.79 26.82
CA TRP A 420 -33.73 13.49 26.63
C TRP A 420 -33.92 12.64 27.86
N TYR A 421 -34.36 11.40 27.69
CA TYR A 421 -34.60 10.45 28.78
C TYR A 421 -33.74 9.21 28.64
N LYS A 422 -33.20 8.71 29.75
CA LYS A 422 -32.53 7.41 29.85
C LYS A 422 -32.77 6.76 31.21
N VAL A 423 -32.65 5.44 31.30
CA VAL A 423 -32.84 4.69 32.56
C VAL A 423 -31.68 3.74 32.76
N GLY A 424 -31.23 3.58 34.00
CA GLY A 424 -30.13 2.68 34.29
C GLY A 424 -29.78 2.55 35.76
N PHE A 425 -28.75 1.75 36.01
CA PHE A 425 -28.14 1.60 37.32
C PHE A 425 -26.99 2.59 37.46
N ALA A 426 -27.02 3.42 38.51
CA ALA A 426 -25.85 4.21 38.88
C ALA A 426 -24.70 3.30 39.32
N GLU A 427 -23.48 3.83 39.31
CA GLU A 427 -22.32 3.13 39.86
C GLU A 427 -22.57 2.73 41.31
N GLY A 428 -22.28 1.47 41.65
CA GLY A 428 -22.56 0.88 42.97
C GLY A 428 -24.04 0.60 43.29
N ALA A 429 -24.99 0.93 42.42
CA ALA A 429 -26.42 0.70 42.64
C ALA A 429 -26.95 -0.65 42.08
N TYR A 430 -26.08 -1.42 41.43
CA TYR A 430 -26.38 -2.76 40.91
C TYR A 430 -25.67 -3.84 41.73
N THR A 431 -26.33 -4.98 41.93
CA THR A 431 -25.75 -6.13 42.64
C THR A 431 -25.76 -7.40 41.79
N SER A 432 -26.91 -7.78 41.21
CA SER A 432 -26.99 -9.01 40.39
C SER A 432 -28.26 -9.05 39.52
N GLY A 433 -28.30 -9.96 38.55
CA GLY A 433 -29.47 -10.26 37.72
C GLY A 433 -29.57 -9.39 36.47
N THR A 434 -30.74 -9.32 35.86
CA THR A 434 -30.96 -8.55 34.63
C THR A 434 -32.34 -7.93 34.64
N ALA A 435 -32.39 -6.60 34.50
CA ALA A 435 -33.59 -5.83 34.29
C ALA A 435 -33.80 -5.63 32.78
N THR A 436 -34.96 -6.03 32.26
CA THR A 436 -35.36 -5.77 30.89
C THR A 436 -36.27 -4.56 30.85
N MET A 437 -35.79 -3.48 30.22
CA MET A 437 -36.48 -2.21 30.06
C MET A 437 -37.05 -2.12 28.65
N ALA A 438 -38.37 -2.19 28.52
CA ALA A 438 -39.07 -1.87 27.29
C ALA A 438 -39.55 -0.42 27.35
N ILE A 439 -39.34 0.35 26.29
CA ILE A 439 -39.67 1.77 26.17
C ILE A 439 -40.45 1.97 24.88
N THR A 440 -41.60 2.64 24.97
CA THR A 440 -42.45 2.95 23.82
C THR A 440 -42.80 4.44 23.80
N TYR A 441 -42.60 5.09 22.67
CA TYR A 441 -42.97 6.48 22.40
C TYR A 441 -43.39 6.59 20.93
N ASP A 442 -44.55 7.17 20.67
CA ASP A 442 -45.10 7.33 19.32
C ASP A 442 -44.59 8.59 18.60
N GLY A 443 -43.86 9.46 19.30
CA GLY A 443 -43.17 10.61 18.73
C GLY A 443 -41.68 10.37 18.47
N GLY A 444 -41.03 11.36 17.84
CA GLY A 444 -39.61 11.30 17.52
C GLY A 444 -39.29 10.37 16.35
N GLY A 445 -38.08 9.81 16.35
CA GLY A 445 -37.58 8.90 15.34
C GLY A 445 -36.06 8.92 15.27
N SER A 446 -35.48 7.82 14.79
CA SER A 446 -34.04 7.67 14.67
C SER A 446 -33.66 6.84 13.45
N TYR A 447 -32.42 6.98 13.02
CA TYR A 447 -31.81 6.02 12.12
C TYR A 447 -31.28 4.83 12.92
N GLY A 448 -31.37 3.64 12.33
CA GLY A 448 -30.58 2.48 12.74
C GLY A 448 -29.78 1.96 11.55
N VAL A 449 -28.70 1.23 11.83
CA VAL A 449 -27.80 0.67 10.81
C VAL A 449 -27.61 -0.81 11.06
N CYS A 450 -27.67 -1.62 10.00
CA CYS A 450 -27.36 -3.04 10.07
C CYS A 450 -26.46 -3.50 8.92
N ARG A 451 -25.71 -4.57 9.14
CA ARG A 451 -24.88 -5.24 8.13
C ARG A 451 -25.44 -6.61 7.81
N VAL A 452 -25.56 -6.93 6.53
CA VAL A 452 -26.01 -8.25 6.08
C VAL A 452 -24.93 -9.29 6.34
N THR A 453 -25.28 -10.34 7.09
CA THR A 453 -24.38 -11.44 7.44
C THR A 453 -24.63 -12.70 6.61
N GLY A 454 -25.82 -12.85 6.02
CA GLY A 454 -26.20 -14.04 5.27
C GLY A 454 -27.46 -13.81 4.42
N PHE A 455 -27.53 -14.47 3.27
CA PHE A 455 -28.68 -14.43 2.37
C PHE A 455 -29.60 -15.63 2.61
N THR A 456 -30.86 -15.37 2.94
CA THR A 456 -31.88 -16.41 3.15
C THR A 456 -32.77 -16.54 1.92
N SER A 457 -33.35 -15.43 1.47
CA SER A 457 -34.23 -15.38 0.29
C SER A 457 -34.27 -13.98 -0.32
N SER A 458 -34.99 -13.80 -1.43
CA SER A 458 -35.15 -12.47 -2.04
C SER A 458 -35.88 -11.46 -1.16
N THR A 459 -36.59 -11.89 -0.11
CA THR A 459 -37.33 -11.01 0.80
C THR A 459 -36.74 -10.99 2.21
N GLU A 460 -35.69 -11.77 2.48
CA GLU A 460 -35.18 -11.96 3.83
C GLU A 460 -33.67 -12.21 3.85
N VAL A 461 -32.97 -11.49 4.72
CA VAL A 461 -31.53 -11.66 4.98
C VAL A 461 -31.24 -11.60 6.48
N SER A 462 -30.24 -12.34 6.95
CA SER A 462 -29.75 -12.22 8.32
C SER A 462 -28.82 -11.00 8.43
N VAL A 463 -28.92 -10.27 9.54
CA VAL A 463 -28.16 -9.04 9.78
C VAL A 463 -27.59 -8.99 11.20
N GLU A 464 -26.54 -8.22 11.38
CA GLU A 464 -26.10 -7.70 12.68
C GLU A 464 -26.47 -6.22 12.75
N VAL A 465 -27.03 -5.78 13.86
CA VAL A 465 -27.37 -4.37 14.09
C VAL A 465 -26.12 -3.65 14.61
N LEU A 466 -25.65 -2.66 13.86
CA LEU A 466 -24.48 -1.84 14.20
C LEU A 466 -24.89 -0.59 15.00
N ASP A 467 -26.04 -0.03 14.66
CA ASP A 467 -26.66 1.09 15.35
C ASP A 467 -28.16 0.80 15.53
N ARG A 468 -28.68 1.05 16.72
CA ARG A 468 -29.97 0.53 17.18
C ARG A 468 -31.13 1.17 16.41
N PHE A 469 -32.09 0.36 15.98
CA PHE A 469 -33.29 0.88 15.31
C PHE A 469 -34.30 1.46 16.32
N GLY A 470 -35.03 2.49 15.89
CA GLY A 470 -36.11 3.07 16.70
C GLY A 470 -37.25 2.07 16.94
N THR A 471 -37.71 1.39 15.89
CA THR A 471 -38.83 0.41 15.95
C THR A 471 -38.59 -0.76 14.97
N THR A 472 -39.48 -1.76 15.00
CA THR A 472 -39.48 -2.90 14.05
C THR A 472 -40.45 -2.74 12.87
N ASP A 473 -40.98 -1.53 12.66
CA ASP A 473 -41.97 -1.28 11.62
C ASP A 473 -41.36 -1.18 10.23
N TYR A 474 -42.21 -1.40 9.22
CA TYR A 474 -41.83 -1.17 7.83
C TYR A 474 -41.63 0.31 7.57
N THR A 475 -40.43 0.66 7.09
CA THR A 475 -40.13 2.00 6.57
C THR A 475 -39.79 1.94 5.10
N ASP A 476 -40.14 3.00 4.40
CA ASP A 476 -39.76 3.22 3.00
C ASP A 476 -38.66 4.29 2.87
N ASN A 477 -38.23 4.86 4.01
CA ASN A 477 -37.09 5.75 4.18
C ASN A 477 -35.87 4.94 4.63
N TRP A 478 -35.05 4.55 3.67
CA TRP A 478 -33.83 3.80 3.90
C TRP A 478 -32.80 4.08 2.81
N GLN A 479 -31.54 3.80 3.13
CA GLN A 479 -30.39 3.99 2.27
C GLN A 479 -29.54 2.71 2.28
N GLU A 480 -29.16 2.23 1.09
CA GLU A 480 -28.20 1.13 0.96
C GLU A 480 -26.77 1.67 1.00
N GLY A 481 -25.86 0.91 1.58
CA GLY A 481 -24.42 1.18 1.54
C GLY A 481 -23.88 1.14 0.10
N ILE A 482 -22.93 2.00 -0.21
CA ILE A 482 -22.34 2.08 -1.56
C ILE A 482 -21.40 0.90 -1.83
N TRP A 483 -20.86 0.28 -0.78
CA TRP A 483 -19.87 -0.79 -0.89
C TRP A 483 -20.49 -2.15 -0.58
N SER A 484 -20.48 -3.03 -1.59
CA SER A 484 -20.91 -4.43 -1.51
C SER A 484 -20.57 -5.16 -2.81
N ASP A 485 -20.65 -6.49 -2.84
CA ASP A 485 -20.51 -7.24 -4.10
C ASP A 485 -21.60 -6.88 -5.13
N LYS A 486 -22.74 -6.37 -4.66
CA LYS A 486 -23.83 -5.89 -5.52
C LYS A 486 -23.48 -4.57 -6.21
N GLN A 487 -22.96 -3.62 -5.44
CA GLN A 487 -22.75 -2.24 -5.85
C GLN A 487 -21.33 -1.99 -6.38
N GLY A 488 -20.39 -2.85 -6.01
CA GLY A 488 -18.97 -2.78 -6.31
C GLY A 488 -18.14 -2.21 -5.18
N TRP A 489 -16.84 -2.45 -5.29
CA TRP A 489 -15.82 -1.98 -4.36
C TRP A 489 -14.93 -0.93 -5.02
N PRO A 490 -14.32 -0.01 -4.25
CA PRO A 490 -13.40 0.97 -4.81
C PRO A 490 -12.10 0.33 -5.31
N GLY A 491 -11.54 0.89 -6.38
CA GLY A 491 -10.31 0.40 -7.01
C GLY A 491 -9.05 1.22 -6.68
N ALA A 492 -9.21 2.40 -6.07
CA ALA A 492 -8.10 3.25 -5.65
C ALA A 492 -8.31 3.84 -4.25
N VAL A 493 -7.19 4.10 -3.57
CA VAL A 493 -7.12 4.67 -2.22
C VAL A 493 -6.00 5.70 -2.18
N ALA A 494 -6.19 6.77 -1.39
CA ALA A 494 -5.14 7.72 -1.04
C ALA A 494 -5.57 8.55 0.18
N PHE A 495 -4.61 8.95 0.99
CA PHE A 495 -4.79 9.95 2.03
C PHE A 495 -4.68 11.36 1.46
N ASP A 496 -5.58 12.25 1.89
CA ASP A 496 -5.48 13.68 1.59
C ASP A 496 -5.93 14.49 2.79
N LYS A 497 -5.04 15.34 3.32
CA LYS A 497 -5.33 16.35 4.36
C LYS A 497 -6.16 15.81 5.54
N GLY A 498 -5.72 14.70 6.12
CA GLY A 498 -6.40 14.07 7.26
C GLY A 498 -7.62 13.22 6.89
N ARG A 499 -7.87 12.92 5.60
CA ARG A 499 -8.99 12.05 5.19
C ARG A 499 -8.50 10.85 4.43
N LEU A 500 -9.14 9.70 4.65
CA LEU A 500 -8.96 8.53 3.81
C LEU A 500 -9.93 8.60 2.64
N GLY A 501 -9.39 8.69 1.43
CA GLY A 501 -10.15 8.71 0.19
C GLY A 501 -10.25 7.33 -0.44
N TRP A 502 -11.45 7.01 -0.95
CA TRP A 502 -11.73 5.83 -1.75
C TRP A 502 -12.36 6.24 -3.07
N SER A 503 -11.88 5.68 -4.18
CA SER A 503 -12.39 5.99 -5.52
C SER A 503 -12.67 4.74 -6.34
N GLY A 504 -13.83 4.71 -6.99
CA GLY A 504 -14.30 3.60 -7.81
C GLY A 504 -15.66 3.88 -8.42
N LYS A 505 -15.96 3.26 -9.56
CA LYS A 505 -17.24 3.41 -10.28
C LYS A 505 -17.69 4.87 -10.45
N SER A 506 -16.75 5.72 -10.87
CA SER A 506 -16.95 7.17 -11.07
C SER A 506 -17.36 7.96 -9.82
N ARG A 507 -17.05 7.46 -8.62
CA ARG A 507 -17.26 8.14 -7.33
C ARG A 507 -15.94 8.37 -6.61
N PHE A 508 -15.88 9.45 -5.85
CA PHE A 508 -14.84 9.68 -4.86
C PHE A 508 -15.51 9.94 -3.51
N ILE A 509 -15.01 9.23 -2.49
CA ILE A 509 -15.58 9.25 -1.15
C ILE A 509 -14.44 9.48 -0.16
N PHE A 510 -14.52 10.52 0.65
CA PHE A 510 -13.57 10.78 1.73
C PHE A 510 -14.24 10.61 3.09
N SER A 511 -13.51 10.01 4.03
CA SER A 511 -13.95 9.87 5.42
C SER A 511 -14.11 11.22 6.12
N VAL A 512 -14.68 11.22 7.32
CA VAL A 512 -14.52 12.31 8.29
C VAL A 512 -13.02 12.57 8.50
N SER A 513 -12.66 13.84 8.72
CA SER A 513 -11.28 14.23 9.00
C SER A 513 -10.77 13.53 10.27
N ASP A 514 -9.59 12.92 10.17
CA ASP A 514 -8.86 12.15 11.19
C ASP A 514 -9.61 10.94 11.77
N ASP A 515 -10.78 10.61 11.20
CA ASP A 515 -11.56 9.42 11.53
C ASP A 515 -11.82 8.60 10.25
N TYR A 516 -10.83 7.77 9.91
CA TYR A 516 -10.75 7.07 8.63
C TYR A 516 -11.80 5.99 8.41
N GLU A 517 -12.59 5.63 9.41
CA GLU A 517 -13.66 4.62 9.31
C GLU A 517 -15.06 5.25 9.39
N ASN A 518 -15.13 6.57 9.54
CA ASN A 518 -16.40 7.27 9.70
C ASN A 518 -16.86 7.93 8.40
N PHE A 519 -18.03 7.49 7.93
CA PHE A 519 -18.71 8.01 6.75
C PHE A 519 -20.17 8.39 7.06
N ASP A 520 -20.44 8.79 8.30
CA ASP A 520 -21.77 9.20 8.75
C ASP A 520 -22.25 10.44 7.96
N PRO A 521 -23.32 10.30 7.14
CA PRO A 521 -23.85 11.42 6.38
C PRO A 521 -24.42 12.55 7.25
N ASP A 522 -24.70 12.30 8.52
CA ASP A 522 -25.29 13.27 9.45
C ASP A 522 -24.23 13.99 10.30
N PHE A 523 -22.94 13.68 10.11
CA PHE A 523 -21.85 14.39 10.79
C PHE A 523 -21.89 15.88 10.42
N GLU A 524 -22.08 16.74 11.43
CA GLU A 524 -22.24 18.18 11.23
C GLU A 524 -20.88 18.89 11.01
N GLY A 525 -20.88 19.85 10.08
CA GLY A 525 -19.76 20.76 9.85
C GLY A 525 -18.79 20.34 8.74
N ASP A 526 -17.72 21.13 8.59
CA ASP A 526 -16.79 21.05 7.46
C ASP A 526 -15.94 19.76 7.44
N SER A 527 -15.83 19.10 8.58
CA SER A 527 -15.10 17.83 8.74
C SER A 527 -15.92 16.60 8.33
N GLY A 528 -17.22 16.75 8.02
CA GLY A 528 -18.09 15.66 7.59
C GLY A 528 -17.58 14.91 6.34
N PRO A 529 -18.09 13.71 6.03
CA PRO A 529 -17.60 12.90 4.93
C PRO A 529 -18.01 13.46 3.57
N ILE A 530 -17.18 13.24 2.56
CA ILE A 530 -17.44 13.70 1.18
C ILE A 530 -17.88 12.50 0.37
N ASN A 531 -19.00 12.58 -0.32
CA ASN A 531 -19.50 11.48 -1.16
C ASN A 531 -20.09 12.03 -2.46
N ARG A 532 -19.29 12.05 -3.53
CA ARG A 532 -19.63 12.71 -4.80
C ARG A 532 -19.26 11.85 -6.01
N THR A 533 -19.81 12.22 -7.17
CA THR A 533 -19.52 11.60 -8.47
C THR A 533 -18.57 12.47 -9.28
N LEU A 534 -17.76 11.88 -10.17
CA LEU A 534 -16.92 12.63 -11.13
C LEU A 534 -17.74 13.42 -12.17
N GLY A 535 -19.03 13.11 -12.34
CA GLY A 535 -20.00 13.96 -13.02
C GLY A 535 -19.98 13.95 -14.55
N SER A 536 -19.04 13.27 -15.20
CA SER A 536 -19.00 13.08 -16.66
C SER A 536 -18.12 11.89 -17.07
N GLY A 537 -18.31 11.39 -18.29
CA GLY A 537 -17.57 10.25 -18.84
C GLY A 537 -18.29 8.90 -18.71
N PRO A 538 -17.79 7.84 -19.36
CA PRO A 538 -18.28 6.48 -19.16
C PRO A 538 -18.12 6.05 -17.69
N VAL A 539 -18.75 4.92 -17.31
CA VAL A 539 -18.48 4.29 -16.00
C VAL A 539 -17.03 3.82 -16.04
N ASP A 540 -16.13 4.71 -15.65
CA ASP A 540 -14.69 4.54 -15.82
C ASP A 540 -14.11 3.78 -14.64
N THR A 541 -13.24 2.82 -14.96
CA THR A 541 -12.31 2.24 -13.99
C THR A 541 -11.41 3.34 -13.46
N ILE A 542 -11.20 3.37 -12.15
CA ILE A 542 -10.25 4.31 -11.53
C ILE A 542 -8.89 3.63 -11.49
N ASN A 543 -7.89 4.24 -12.13
CA ASN A 543 -6.56 3.65 -12.29
C ASN A 543 -5.62 4.01 -11.13
N PHE A 544 -5.75 5.23 -10.60
CA PHE A 544 -5.02 5.70 -9.43
C PHE A 544 -5.75 6.85 -8.75
N MET A 545 -5.41 7.07 -7.48
CA MET A 545 -5.63 8.33 -6.80
C MET A 545 -4.28 8.81 -6.24
N LEU A 546 -4.01 10.09 -6.33
CA LEU A 546 -2.73 10.69 -5.96
C LEU A 546 -2.97 12.01 -5.24
N SER A 547 -2.54 12.12 -3.98
CA SER A 547 -2.59 13.39 -3.25
C SER A 547 -1.41 14.28 -3.61
N LEU A 548 -1.71 15.40 -4.31
CA LEU A 548 -0.79 16.52 -4.51
C LEU A 548 -1.28 17.71 -3.65
N SER A 549 -1.23 18.95 -4.14
CA SER A 549 -1.93 20.07 -3.47
C SER A 549 -3.46 19.89 -3.49
N ARG A 550 -3.93 19.09 -4.46
CA ARG A 550 -5.29 18.58 -4.61
C ARG A 550 -5.24 17.07 -4.88
N PRO A 551 -6.25 16.29 -4.46
CA PRO A 551 -6.39 14.92 -4.90
C PRO A 551 -6.58 14.85 -6.42
N ILE A 552 -5.77 14.05 -7.09
CA ILE A 552 -5.90 13.75 -8.51
C ILE A 552 -6.37 12.31 -8.67
N ILE A 553 -7.35 12.10 -9.55
CA ILE A 553 -7.91 10.79 -9.89
C ILE A 553 -7.65 10.52 -11.36
N GLY A 554 -7.01 9.40 -11.67
CA GLY A 554 -6.76 8.95 -13.04
C GLY A 554 -7.85 8.01 -13.55
N THR A 555 -8.45 8.33 -14.70
CA THR A 555 -9.36 7.45 -15.45
C THR A 555 -8.81 7.17 -16.85
N PRO A 556 -9.32 6.16 -17.59
CA PRO A 556 -8.96 5.92 -18.98
C PRO A 556 -9.23 7.10 -19.92
N GLY A 557 -10.22 7.95 -19.61
CA GLY A 557 -10.63 9.08 -20.43
C GLY A 557 -9.97 10.41 -20.08
N ALA A 558 -9.69 10.66 -18.81
CA ALA A 558 -9.18 11.94 -18.31
C ALA A 558 -8.53 11.81 -16.91
N GLU A 559 -7.80 12.85 -16.53
CA GLU A 559 -7.37 13.06 -15.15
C GLU A 559 -8.34 14.06 -14.51
N PHE A 560 -8.75 13.81 -13.26
CA PHE A 560 -9.67 14.66 -12.51
C PHE A 560 -8.98 15.24 -11.27
N SER A 561 -9.05 16.55 -11.11
CA SER A 561 -8.61 17.32 -9.93
C SER A 561 -9.81 17.55 -9.03
N ILE A 562 -9.75 17.06 -7.79
CA ILE A 562 -10.79 17.30 -6.78
C ILE A 562 -10.48 18.64 -6.10
N LYS A 563 -11.38 19.60 -6.26
CA LYS A 563 -11.19 20.97 -5.80
C LYS A 563 -12.40 21.48 -5.01
N SER A 564 -12.11 22.36 -4.08
CA SER A 564 -13.06 23.26 -3.45
C SER A 564 -13.37 24.44 -4.38
N THR A 565 -14.31 25.29 -3.95
CA THR A 565 -14.71 26.51 -4.68
C THR A 565 -13.59 27.54 -4.82
N SER A 566 -12.62 27.53 -3.90
CA SER A 566 -11.43 28.38 -3.91
C SER A 566 -10.18 27.54 -3.64
N PHE A 567 -9.02 27.93 -4.16
CA PHE A 567 -7.79 27.12 -4.02
C PHE A 567 -7.31 26.94 -2.58
N ASP A 568 -7.38 28.00 -1.77
CA ASP A 568 -6.89 28.00 -0.38
C ASP A 568 -7.94 27.49 0.64
N GLU A 569 -9.12 27.08 0.18
CA GLU A 569 -10.17 26.57 1.06
C GLU A 569 -10.01 25.05 1.25
N PRO A 570 -10.15 24.53 2.49
CA PRO A 570 -10.17 23.11 2.74
C PRO A 570 -11.31 22.42 1.98
N LEU A 571 -11.13 21.13 1.69
CA LEU A 571 -12.16 20.34 1.03
C LEU A 571 -13.25 19.94 2.04
N THR A 572 -14.49 20.34 1.77
CA THR A 572 -15.66 20.05 2.61
C THR A 572 -16.73 19.33 1.81
N PRO A 573 -17.70 18.67 2.46
CA PRO A 573 -18.82 18.02 1.78
C PRO A 573 -19.60 18.93 0.84
N GLN A 574 -19.66 20.23 1.17
CA GLN A 574 -20.45 21.24 0.47
C GLN A 574 -19.71 21.84 -0.73
N ASN A 575 -18.37 21.95 -0.68
CA ASN A 575 -17.58 22.61 -1.72
C ASN A 575 -16.83 21.66 -2.69
N ALA A 576 -16.78 20.37 -2.40
CA ALA A 576 -16.02 19.39 -3.18
C ALA A 576 -16.59 19.14 -4.58
N GLN A 577 -15.77 19.38 -5.62
CA GLN A 577 -16.12 19.21 -7.03
C GLN A 577 -14.97 18.59 -7.81
N ALA A 578 -15.29 17.85 -8.88
CA ALA A 578 -14.31 17.31 -9.81
C ALA A 578 -14.14 18.25 -11.03
N GLY A 579 -12.91 18.65 -11.34
CA GLY A 579 -12.54 19.32 -12.58
C GLY A 579 -11.61 18.45 -13.41
N ALA A 580 -11.60 18.60 -14.74
CA ALA A 580 -10.71 17.86 -15.63
C ALA A 580 -9.50 18.73 -16.03
N PRO A 581 -8.34 18.65 -15.35
CA PRO A 581 -7.09 19.31 -15.77
C PRO A 581 -6.62 18.89 -17.17
N SER A 582 -7.04 17.71 -17.63
CA SER A 582 -6.47 17.03 -18.79
C SER A 582 -7.42 15.96 -19.34
N THR A 583 -7.38 15.71 -20.64
CA THR A 583 -8.11 14.64 -21.34
C THR A 583 -7.16 13.60 -21.95
N GLN A 584 -5.93 13.50 -21.42
CA GLN A 584 -4.95 12.52 -21.89
C GLN A 584 -5.38 11.08 -21.58
N GLY A 585 -5.95 10.90 -20.38
CA GLY A 585 -6.34 9.60 -19.86
C GLY A 585 -5.14 8.80 -19.39
N SER A 586 -5.35 8.01 -18.35
CA SER A 586 -4.33 7.21 -17.68
C SER A 586 -4.40 5.74 -18.07
N ARG A 587 -3.28 5.03 -17.97
CA ARG A 587 -3.20 3.60 -18.26
C ARG A 587 -3.72 2.76 -17.11
N GLN A 588 -4.59 1.81 -17.44
CA GLN A 588 -5.06 0.80 -16.49
C GLN A 588 -3.90 -0.06 -15.97
N GLY A 589 -3.93 -0.39 -14.68
CA GLY A 589 -2.89 -1.19 -14.04
C GLY A 589 -1.65 -0.41 -13.63
N VAL A 590 -1.49 0.86 -14.03
CA VAL A 590 -0.32 1.69 -13.67
C VAL A 590 -0.71 2.73 -12.62
N ALA A 591 -0.08 2.68 -11.44
CA ALA A 591 -0.18 3.74 -10.44
C ALA A 591 0.60 5.00 -10.89
N ALA A 592 0.17 6.18 -10.46
CA ALA A 592 0.93 7.41 -10.67
C ALA A 592 1.97 7.59 -9.56
N ALA A 593 3.08 8.25 -9.88
CA ALA A 593 4.16 8.54 -8.94
C ALA A 593 4.14 10.02 -8.53
N LYS A 594 4.28 10.28 -7.23
CA LYS A 594 4.47 11.64 -6.69
C LYS A 594 5.96 11.98 -6.64
N ILE A 595 6.31 13.17 -7.11
CA ILE A 595 7.62 13.78 -6.93
C ILE A 595 7.37 15.22 -6.48
N ASP A 596 7.52 15.46 -5.17
CA ASP A 596 7.20 16.74 -4.54
C ASP A 596 5.74 17.18 -4.83
N GLY A 597 5.55 18.34 -5.47
CA GLY A 597 4.24 18.86 -5.89
C GLY A 597 3.77 18.39 -7.28
N ARG A 598 4.50 17.47 -7.92
CA ARG A 598 4.24 16.98 -9.29
C ARG A 598 3.80 15.52 -9.27
N GLY A 599 2.91 15.15 -10.19
CA GLY A 599 2.47 13.77 -10.37
C GLY A 599 2.84 13.25 -11.75
N ILE A 600 3.59 12.14 -11.84
CA ILE A 600 3.92 11.47 -13.11
C ILE A 600 2.94 10.33 -13.34
N PHE A 601 2.39 10.23 -14.55
CA PHE A 601 1.49 9.15 -14.95
C PHE A 601 1.76 8.66 -16.37
N ALA A 602 1.41 7.38 -16.61
CA ALA A 602 1.42 6.81 -17.96
C ALA A 602 0.09 7.09 -18.66
N GLN A 603 0.16 7.67 -19.86
CA GLN A 603 -1.02 7.95 -20.68
C GLN A 603 -1.70 6.65 -21.10
N ARG A 604 -3.01 6.66 -21.39
CA ARG A 604 -3.84 5.47 -21.68
C ARG A 604 -3.23 4.43 -22.63
N SER A 605 -2.43 4.85 -23.62
CA SER A 605 -1.72 3.96 -24.55
C SER A 605 -0.57 3.17 -23.93
N GLY A 606 0.00 3.67 -22.83
CA GLY A 606 1.22 3.19 -22.19
C GLY A 606 2.50 3.57 -22.91
N LYS A 607 2.43 4.43 -23.92
CA LYS A 607 3.58 4.81 -24.77
C LYS A 607 4.26 6.09 -24.35
N ARG A 608 3.52 6.97 -23.68
CA ARG A 608 3.95 8.31 -23.27
C ARG A 608 3.79 8.48 -21.78
N LEU A 609 4.69 9.26 -21.20
CA LEU A 609 4.68 9.64 -19.80
C LEU A 609 4.43 11.15 -19.71
N PHE A 610 3.49 11.52 -18.85
CA PHE A 610 3.15 12.91 -18.59
C PHE A 610 3.43 13.22 -17.13
N GLU A 611 3.78 14.47 -16.87
CA GLU A 611 3.73 15.03 -15.52
C GLU A 611 2.56 16.02 -15.41
N LEU A 612 1.95 16.07 -14.24
CA LEU A 612 1.00 17.09 -13.83
C LEU A 612 1.72 18.13 -13.00
N ILE A 613 1.65 19.38 -13.44
CA ILE A 613 2.28 20.54 -12.79
C ILE A 613 1.18 21.51 -12.39
N PHE A 614 1.26 22.05 -11.20
CA PHE A 614 0.39 23.16 -10.80
C PHE A 614 0.77 24.44 -11.57
N ASP A 615 -0.19 25.04 -12.26
CA ASP A 615 -0.03 26.33 -12.93
C ASP A 615 -0.69 27.44 -12.11
N PRO A 616 0.09 28.39 -11.56
CA PRO A 616 -0.44 29.46 -10.72
C PRO A 616 -1.30 30.48 -11.49
N ASN A 617 -1.23 30.51 -12.83
CA ASN A 617 -2.06 31.43 -13.63
C ASN A 617 -3.49 30.91 -13.79
N THR A 618 -3.64 29.59 -13.90
CA THR A 618 -4.94 28.93 -14.07
C THR A 618 -5.49 28.33 -12.77
N TYR A 619 -4.67 28.27 -11.71
CA TYR A 619 -4.99 27.62 -10.43
C TYR A 619 -5.47 26.17 -10.61
N GLU A 620 -4.88 25.47 -11.59
CA GLU A 620 -5.19 24.09 -11.94
C GLU A 620 -3.92 23.34 -12.32
N TYR A 621 -3.97 22.01 -12.30
CA TYR A 621 -2.90 21.19 -12.84
C TYR A 621 -2.94 21.16 -14.37
N ALA A 622 -1.77 21.19 -15.01
CA ALA A 622 -1.61 21.08 -16.46
C ALA A 622 -0.66 19.90 -16.81
N PRO A 623 -0.97 19.12 -17.85
CA PRO A 623 -0.12 18.01 -18.28
C PRO A 623 1.06 18.51 -19.13
N ARG A 624 2.29 18.07 -18.82
CA ARG A 624 3.50 18.25 -19.64
C ARG A 624 4.01 16.88 -20.11
N ASP A 625 4.24 16.73 -21.42
CA ASP A 625 4.75 15.48 -22.02
C ASP A 625 6.26 15.33 -21.74
N LEU A 626 6.63 14.35 -20.91
CA LEU A 626 8.02 14.04 -20.57
C LEU A 626 8.75 13.28 -21.68
N THR A 627 8.00 12.72 -22.63
CA THR A 627 8.51 11.87 -23.73
C THR A 627 8.54 12.61 -25.07
N LEU A 628 8.38 13.93 -25.07
CA LEU A 628 8.27 14.73 -26.29
C LEU A 628 9.47 14.56 -27.25
N LEU A 629 10.69 14.50 -26.72
CA LEU A 629 11.92 14.32 -27.50
C LEU A 629 12.27 12.85 -27.78
N CYS A 630 11.54 11.91 -27.20
CA CYS A 630 11.72 10.48 -27.30
C CYS A 630 10.36 9.75 -27.42
N PRO A 631 9.52 10.06 -28.42
CA PRO A 631 8.20 9.42 -28.56
C PRO A 631 8.26 7.91 -28.80
N ASP A 632 9.42 7.39 -29.19
CA ASP A 632 9.76 5.97 -29.39
C ASP A 632 10.47 5.34 -28.17
N LEU A 633 10.52 6.04 -27.02
CA LEU A 633 11.21 5.59 -25.80
C LEU A 633 10.82 4.17 -25.39
N THR A 634 9.53 3.83 -25.52
CA THR A 634 8.97 2.52 -25.15
C THR A 634 8.90 1.54 -26.33
N GLY A 635 9.28 1.96 -27.54
CA GLY A 635 9.20 1.13 -28.75
C GLY A 635 7.82 0.50 -28.95
N SER A 636 7.78 -0.83 -29.08
CA SER A 636 6.53 -1.60 -29.21
C SER A 636 5.90 -2.00 -27.86
N ALA A 637 6.64 -1.87 -26.77
CA ALA A 637 6.22 -2.20 -25.41
C ALA A 637 5.44 -1.07 -24.72
N LYS A 638 4.74 -1.37 -23.63
CA LYS A 638 3.92 -0.42 -22.88
C LYS A 638 4.34 -0.41 -21.42
N VAL A 639 4.31 0.77 -20.79
CA VAL A 639 4.59 0.92 -19.36
C VAL A 639 3.58 0.12 -18.54
N VAL A 640 4.02 -0.74 -17.64
CA VAL A 640 3.12 -1.54 -16.77
C VAL A 640 3.30 -1.24 -15.28
N GLY A 641 4.27 -0.42 -14.91
CA GLY A 641 4.32 0.22 -13.61
C GLY A 641 5.46 1.21 -13.49
N MET A 642 5.53 1.86 -12.32
CA MET A 642 6.60 2.81 -11.99
C MET A 642 6.91 2.84 -10.51
N ALA A 643 8.14 3.19 -10.16
CA ALA A 643 8.59 3.42 -8.79
C ALA A 643 9.61 4.58 -8.75
N THR A 644 9.62 5.34 -7.66
CA THR A 644 10.48 6.52 -7.50
C THR A 644 11.52 6.30 -6.43
N GLN A 645 12.77 6.54 -6.80
CA GLN A 645 13.93 6.71 -5.94
C GLN A 645 14.23 8.20 -5.79
N ARG A 646 14.53 8.66 -4.57
CA ARG A 646 14.85 10.05 -4.23
C ARG A 646 16.34 10.25 -3.98
N GLN A 647 17.02 9.27 -3.38
CA GLN A 647 18.44 9.33 -3.07
C GLN A 647 19.26 8.28 -3.83
N PRO A 648 20.49 8.60 -4.30
CA PRO A 648 21.19 9.88 -4.17
C PRO A 648 20.80 10.92 -5.24
N ASP A 649 20.22 10.48 -6.36
CA ASP A 649 19.55 11.34 -7.35
C ASP A 649 18.09 10.92 -7.45
N THR A 650 17.19 11.87 -7.75
CA THR A 650 15.80 11.52 -8.04
C THR A 650 15.71 10.76 -9.37
N ARG A 651 15.28 9.50 -9.29
CA ARG A 651 15.15 8.57 -10.42
C ARG A 651 13.78 7.92 -10.41
N ALA A 652 13.05 8.02 -11.52
CA ALA A 652 11.81 7.26 -11.71
C ALA A 652 12.07 6.06 -12.64
N HIS A 653 11.82 4.85 -12.15
CA HIS A 653 12.00 3.59 -12.85
C HIS A 653 10.66 3.16 -13.45
N PHE A 654 10.60 2.93 -14.76
CA PHE A 654 9.39 2.49 -15.46
C PHE A 654 9.66 1.15 -16.16
N TRP A 655 8.99 0.08 -15.74
CA TRP A 655 9.12 -1.23 -16.38
C TRP A 655 8.02 -1.46 -17.41
N LEU A 656 8.39 -2.13 -18.50
CA LEU A 656 7.53 -2.34 -19.66
C LEU A 656 7.04 -3.79 -19.74
N ASP A 657 5.98 -4.02 -20.53
CA ASP A 657 5.40 -5.36 -20.75
C ASP A 657 6.31 -6.33 -21.55
N ASP A 658 7.45 -5.85 -22.06
CA ASP A 658 8.50 -6.68 -22.66
C ASP A 658 9.67 -7.02 -21.71
N GLY A 659 9.61 -6.54 -20.45
CA GLY A 659 10.60 -6.77 -19.42
C GLY A 659 11.79 -5.81 -19.42
N SER A 660 11.83 -4.85 -20.35
CA SER A 660 12.81 -3.75 -20.33
C SER A 660 12.39 -2.64 -19.36
N VAL A 661 13.35 -1.80 -18.95
CA VAL A 661 13.11 -0.69 -18.04
C VAL A 661 13.69 0.60 -18.62
N VAL A 662 12.91 1.67 -18.57
CA VAL A 662 13.37 3.03 -18.84
C VAL A 662 13.45 3.81 -17.54
N VAL A 663 14.53 4.57 -17.35
CA VAL A 663 14.77 5.34 -16.13
C VAL A 663 14.87 6.80 -16.47
N LEU A 664 14.15 7.63 -15.71
CA LEU A 664 14.21 9.07 -15.76
C LEU A 664 15.05 9.60 -14.58
N THR A 665 16.25 10.12 -14.84
CA THR A 665 16.92 11.00 -13.88
C THR A 665 16.31 12.38 -14.00
N TYR A 666 15.78 12.90 -12.90
CA TYR A 666 14.88 14.05 -12.89
C TYR A 666 15.30 15.10 -11.87
N GLU A 667 15.65 16.30 -12.35
CA GLU A 667 15.83 17.48 -11.53
C GLU A 667 15.28 18.68 -12.31
N PRO A 668 14.02 19.08 -12.09
CA PRO A 668 13.38 20.11 -12.89
C PRO A 668 13.97 21.50 -12.64
N THR A 669 14.60 21.77 -11.48
CA THR A 669 15.20 23.08 -11.18
C THR A 669 16.45 23.35 -12.03
N GLU A 670 17.23 22.31 -12.32
CA GLU A 670 18.40 22.33 -13.20
C GLU A 670 18.07 21.92 -14.66
N ASP A 671 16.78 21.82 -14.97
CA ASP A 671 16.27 21.43 -16.30
C ASP A 671 16.82 20.06 -16.78
N VAL A 672 16.97 19.12 -15.84
CA VAL A 672 17.40 17.74 -16.08
C VAL A 672 16.16 16.84 -16.24
N THR A 673 15.97 16.37 -17.47
CA THR A 673 14.99 15.34 -17.83
C THR A 673 15.73 14.33 -18.69
N CYS A 674 16.35 13.35 -18.04
CA CYS A 674 17.31 12.46 -18.66
C CYS A 674 16.78 11.04 -18.73
N TRP A 675 16.51 10.55 -19.94
CA TRP A 675 16.09 9.18 -20.17
C TRP A 675 17.28 8.26 -20.41
N SER A 676 17.30 7.12 -19.74
CA SER A 676 18.23 6.01 -19.97
C SER A 676 17.47 4.68 -19.94
N ARG A 677 18.12 3.59 -20.36
CA ARG A 677 17.55 2.23 -20.34
C ARG A 677 18.35 1.31 -19.43
N ILE A 678 17.64 0.41 -18.75
CA ILE A 678 18.24 -0.72 -18.05
C ILE A 678 17.90 -2.00 -18.84
N ALA A 679 18.95 -2.73 -19.19
CA ALA A 679 18.89 -4.07 -19.75
C ALA A 679 19.55 -5.06 -18.77
N MET A 680 18.80 -6.08 -18.38
CA MET A 680 19.26 -7.11 -17.45
C MET A 680 20.21 -8.08 -18.16
N GLY A 681 21.26 -8.51 -17.46
CA GLY A 681 22.15 -9.59 -17.91
C GLY A 681 21.41 -10.93 -18.00
N GLY A 682 21.87 -11.81 -18.89
CA GLY A 682 21.23 -13.11 -19.15
C GLY A 682 19.82 -12.99 -19.74
N SER A 683 18.93 -13.93 -19.41
CA SER A 683 17.54 -13.94 -19.90
C SER A 683 16.58 -13.15 -18.99
N GLY A 684 17.04 -12.05 -18.41
CA GLY A 684 16.28 -11.30 -17.40
C GLY A 684 15.07 -10.57 -18.00
N PHE A 685 13.90 -10.77 -17.40
CA PHE A 685 12.66 -10.06 -17.71
C PHE A 685 12.14 -9.40 -16.44
N VAL A 686 12.06 -8.07 -16.40
CA VAL A 686 11.59 -7.35 -15.21
C VAL A 686 10.06 -7.39 -15.14
N GLU A 687 9.52 -7.85 -14.02
CA GLU A 687 8.07 -7.96 -13.75
C GLU A 687 7.57 -6.87 -12.78
N GLY A 688 8.46 -6.28 -11.98
CA GLY A 688 8.11 -5.25 -11.00
C GLY A 688 9.32 -4.54 -10.41
N VAL A 689 9.12 -3.30 -9.96
CA VAL A 689 10.13 -2.51 -9.22
C VAL A 689 9.47 -1.87 -8.01
N SER A 690 10.18 -1.85 -6.88
CA SER A 690 9.75 -1.19 -5.64
C SER A 690 10.94 -0.52 -4.96
N VAL A 691 10.69 0.55 -4.20
CA VAL A 691 11.73 1.32 -3.53
C VAL A 691 11.38 1.46 -2.04
N LEU A 692 12.37 1.23 -1.18
CA LEU A 692 12.32 1.58 0.24
C LEU A 692 13.29 2.74 0.50
N PRO A 693 12.94 3.71 1.36
CA PRO A 693 13.86 4.78 1.71
C PRO A 693 15.12 4.21 2.39
N GLY A 694 16.25 4.89 2.18
CA GLY A 694 17.49 4.65 2.92
C GLY A 694 18.07 5.95 3.48
N GLU A 695 19.12 5.85 4.28
CA GLU A 695 19.78 7.02 4.88
C GLU A 695 20.55 7.82 3.82
N ASP A 696 21.54 7.20 3.18
CA ASP A 696 22.35 7.83 2.12
C ASP A 696 21.83 7.53 0.70
N GLU A 697 21.36 6.29 0.49
CA GLU A 697 20.88 5.80 -0.80
C GLU A 697 19.61 4.97 -0.60
N ASP A 698 18.57 5.23 -1.39
CA ASP A 698 17.35 4.43 -1.32
C ASP A 698 17.57 3.01 -1.82
N GLN A 699 16.86 2.06 -1.25
CA GLN A 699 16.95 0.66 -1.58
C GLN A 699 15.99 0.31 -2.72
N VAL A 700 16.52 -0.03 -3.89
CA VAL A 700 15.71 -0.34 -5.09
C VAL A 700 15.68 -1.85 -5.32
N PHE A 701 14.49 -2.42 -5.45
CA PHE A 701 14.28 -3.85 -5.65
C PHE A 701 13.59 -4.13 -6.98
N TYR A 702 14.05 -5.16 -7.67
CA TYR A 702 13.57 -5.61 -8.97
C TYR A 702 13.08 -7.05 -8.87
N ARG A 703 11.86 -7.30 -9.32
CA ARG A 703 11.33 -8.65 -9.52
C ARG A 703 11.70 -9.10 -10.93
N VAL A 704 12.55 -10.12 -11.05
CA VAL A 704 13.14 -10.55 -12.32
C VAL A 704 12.81 -12.01 -12.61
N ARG A 705 12.11 -12.25 -13.72
CA ARG A 705 11.88 -13.59 -14.27
C ARG A 705 13.05 -14.00 -15.16
N ARG A 706 13.52 -15.24 -15.00
CA ARG A 706 14.65 -15.81 -15.76
C ARG A 706 14.36 -17.26 -16.15
N THR A 707 15.14 -17.79 -17.09
CA THR A 707 15.21 -19.23 -17.36
C THR A 707 16.52 -19.76 -16.80
N VAL A 708 16.47 -20.66 -15.82
CA VAL A 708 17.65 -21.27 -15.18
C VAL A 708 17.48 -22.78 -15.22
N SER A 709 18.46 -23.49 -15.78
CA SER A 709 18.39 -24.95 -15.95
C SER A 709 17.05 -25.42 -16.58
N ALA A 710 16.61 -24.73 -17.64
CA ALA A 710 15.34 -24.93 -18.35
C ALA A 710 14.04 -24.66 -17.57
N ALA A 711 14.10 -24.22 -16.31
CA ALA A 711 12.94 -23.83 -15.52
C ALA A 711 12.75 -22.30 -15.54
N THR A 712 11.48 -21.86 -15.53
CA THR A 712 11.14 -20.45 -15.28
C THR A 712 11.22 -20.19 -13.78
N VAL A 713 12.03 -19.21 -13.40
CA VAL A 713 12.25 -18.79 -12.00
C VAL A 713 12.00 -17.30 -11.88
N ARG A 714 11.59 -16.85 -10.69
CA ARG A 714 11.29 -15.45 -10.39
C ARG A 714 12.02 -15.02 -9.15
N TYR A 715 12.96 -14.10 -9.30
CA TYR A 715 13.86 -13.66 -8.25
C TYR A 715 13.52 -12.26 -7.80
N LEU A 716 13.65 -11.99 -6.50
CA LEU A 716 13.77 -10.64 -5.99
C LEU A 716 15.26 -10.28 -5.98
N GLU A 717 15.63 -9.21 -6.69
CA GLU A 717 17.00 -8.74 -6.79
C GLU A 717 17.09 -7.28 -6.30
N LYS A 718 18.01 -6.99 -5.38
CA LYS A 718 18.25 -5.64 -4.84
C LYS A 718 19.36 -4.95 -5.63
N MET A 719 19.09 -3.78 -6.18
CA MET A 719 20.11 -2.96 -6.81
C MET A 719 21.16 -2.57 -5.76
N ALA A 720 22.43 -2.84 -6.04
CA ALA A 720 23.51 -2.47 -5.13
C ALA A 720 23.61 -0.93 -5.02
N MET A 721 24.16 -0.46 -3.91
CA MET A 721 24.42 0.96 -3.70
C MET A 721 25.57 1.42 -4.61
N GLU A 722 25.58 2.70 -4.98
CA GLU A 722 26.65 3.31 -5.78
C GLU A 722 27.99 3.20 -5.06
N SER A 723 27.98 3.39 -3.74
CA SER A 723 29.14 3.23 -2.85
C SER A 723 29.76 1.82 -2.87
N GLU A 724 28.99 0.80 -3.25
CA GLU A 724 29.45 -0.60 -3.32
C GLU A 724 30.00 -0.98 -4.71
N CYS A 725 30.02 -0.03 -5.64
CA CYS A 725 30.36 -0.22 -7.05
C CYS A 725 31.65 0.52 -7.46
N VAL A 726 32.60 0.65 -6.51
CA VAL A 726 33.82 1.45 -6.65
C VAL A 726 35.09 0.63 -6.91
N GLY A 727 34.99 -0.68 -7.14
CA GLY A 727 36.17 -1.50 -7.43
C GLY A 727 37.07 -1.80 -6.24
N GLY A 728 36.57 -1.75 -5.01
CA GLY A 728 37.31 -2.13 -3.81
C GLY A 728 37.51 -3.66 -3.68
N THR A 729 37.79 -4.12 -2.47
CA THR A 729 37.94 -5.56 -2.15
C THR A 729 36.81 -6.41 -2.73
N VAL A 730 35.58 -5.88 -2.66
CA VAL A 730 34.38 -6.37 -3.33
C VAL A 730 33.86 -5.25 -4.24
N ASN A 731 33.29 -5.62 -5.39
CA ASN A 731 32.64 -4.69 -6.31
C ASN A 731 31.30 -5.25 -6.78
N LYS A 732 30.18 -4.61 -6.42
CA LYS A 732 28.82 -5.14 -6.64
C LYS A 732 28.22 -4.78 -8.00
N GLN A 733 28.98 -5.02 -9.07
CA GLN A 733 28.57 -4.77 -10.45
C GLN A 733 28.39 -6.07 -11.25
N ALA A 734 27.39 -6.87 -10.92
CA ALA A 734 26.94 -7.99 -11.74
C ALA A 734 25.44 -8.20 -11.50
N ASP A 735 24.71 -8.84 -12.40
CA ASP A 735 23.27 -9.08 -12.19
C ASP A 735 23.01 -10.41 -11.51
N SER A 736 21.95 -10.50 -10.70
CA SER A 736 21.65 -11.67 -9.86
C SER A 736 22.85 -12.12 -9.01
N PHE A 737 23.69 -11.20 -8.54
CA PHE A 737 24.93 -11.55 -7.85
C PHE A 737 24.67 -12.08 -6.43
N ILE A 738 25.61 -12.86 -5.92
CA ILE A 738 25.77 -13.09 -4.48
C ILE A 738 27.22 -12.80 -4.09
N VAL A 739 27.45 -12.44 -2.82
CA VAL A 739 28.78 -12.31 -2.23
C VAL A 739 29.00 -13.51 -1.31
N ILE A 740 29.99 -14.34 -1.62
CA ILE A 740 30.38 -15.47 -0.79
C ILE A 740 31.52 -15.00 0.12
N PRO A 741 31.33 -14.95 1.45
CA PRO A 741 32.35 -14.45 2.34
C PRO A 741 33.51 -15.44 2.53
N ALA A 742 34.71 -14.90 2.78
CA ALA A 742 35.88 -15.65 3.25
C ALA A 742 36.27 -16.90 2.42
N VAL A 743 36.11 -16.86 1.10
CA VAL A 743 36.51 -17.96 0.20
C VAL A 743 38.02 -18.21 0.32
N THR A 744 38.40 -19.48 0.44
CA THR A 744 39.79 -19.94 0.41
C THR A 744 39.94 -21.09 -0.58
N GLY A 745 40.92 -21.00 -1.48
CA GLY A 745 41.12 -21.95 -2.58
C GLY A 745 40.47 -21.48 -3.89
N THR A 746 40.12 -22.42 -4.76
CA THR A 746 39.58 -22.14 -6.10
C THR A 746 38.08 -22.41 -6.23
N THR A 747 37.46 -23.11 -5.28
CA THR A 747 36.05 -23.51 -5.40
C THR A 747 35.13 -22.47 -4.74
N VAL A 748 34.14 -21.99 -5.48
CA VAL A 748 33.08 -21.11 -4.98
C VAL A 748 31.74 -21.83 -5.14
N THR A 749 30.97 -21.95 -4.06
CA THR A 749 29.68 -22.68 -4.01
C THR A 749 28.52 -21.74 -3.67
N GLY A 750 27.28 -22.24 -3.69
CA GLY A 750 26.09 -21.44 -3.39
C GLY A 750 25.46 -20.74 -4.59
N LEU A 751 25.85 -21.12 -5.81
CA LEU A 751 25.45 -20.46 -7.06
C LEU A 751 24.30 -21.18 -7.77
N SER A 752 23.49 -21.97 -7.05
CA SER A 752 22.42 -22.77 -7.67
C SER A 752 21.40 -21.94 -8.45
N HIS A 753 21.16 -20.68 -8.05
CA HIS A 753 20.26 -19.76 -8.73
C HIS A 753 20.74 -19.34 -10.12
N LEU A 754 22.01 -19.58 -10.45
CA LEU A 754 22.64 -19.27 -11.74
C LEU A 754 23.15 -20.51 -12.48
N ASN A 755 22.75 -21.72 -12.06
CA ASN A 755 23.25 -22.95 -12.67
C ASN A 755 23.00 -23.01 -14.19
N GLY A 756 24.07 -23.25 -14.96
CA GLY A 756 24.08 -23.24 -16.42
C GLY A 756 24.34 -21.89 -17.08
N HIS A 757 24.42 -20.79 -16.32
CA HIS A 757 24.73 -19.45 -16.86
C HIS A 757 26.22 -19.14 -16.83
N SER A 758 26.65 -18.27 -17.76
CA SER A 758 27.96 -17.64 -17.73
C SER A 758 27.94 -16.48 -16.74
N VAL A 759 28.89 -16.49 -15.81
CA VAL A 759 29.02 -15.53 -14.71
C VAL A 759 30.40 -14.89 -14.71
N VAL A 760 30.51 -13.72 -14.10
CA VAL A 760 31.76 -13.02 -13.81
C VAL A 760 32.03 -13.06 -12.31
N ALA A 761 33.30 -13.12 -11.93
CA ALA A 761 33.71 -13.10 -10.53
C ALA A 761 34.62 -11.90 -10.22
N TRP A 762 34.43 -11.31 -9.05
CA TRP A 762 35.28 -10.26 -8.48
C TRP A 762 35.65 -10.64 -7.05
N GLY A 763 36.90 -10.42 -6.64
CA GLY A 763 37.30 -10.63 -5.25
C GLY A 763 38.74 -10.22 -5.03
N ALA A 764 39.06 -9.86 -3.78
CA ALA A 764 40.37 -9.33 -3.40
C ALA A 764 40.84 -8.15 -4.28
N GLY A 765 39.91 -7.26 -4.65
CA GLY A 765 40.23 -6.03 -5.39
C GLY A 765 40.45 -6.19 -6.89
N LYS A 766 40.13 -7.36 -7.47
CA LYS A 766 40.41 -7.64 -8.89
C LYS A 766 39.33 -8.46 -9.57
N TYR A 767 39.31 -8.36 -10.90
CA TYR A 767 38.49 -9.20 -11.74
C TYR A 767 39.07 -10.62 -11.82
N LEU A 768 38.31 -11.63 -11.39
CA LEU A 768 38.78 -13.01 -11.32
C LEU A 768 38.50 -13.82 -12.59
N GLY A 769 37.80 -13.25 -13.57
CA GLY A 769 37.47 -13.90 -14.84
C GLY A 769 35.99 -14.24 -15.01
N ALA A 770 35.68 -14.90 -16.12
CA ALA A 770 34.35 -15.41 -16.46
C ALA A 770 34.33 -16.94 -16.38
N TYR A 771 33.24 -17.49 -15.85
CA TYR A 771 33.07 -18.91 -15.55
C TYR A 771 31.66 -19.36 -15.91
N THR A 772 31.44 -20.67 -16.08
CA THR A 772 30.08 -21.23 -16.21
C THR A 772 29.73 -21.96 -14.91
N VAL A 773 28.56 -21.66 -14.36
CA VAL A 773 28.11 -22.33 -13.13
C VAL A 773 27.68 -23.76 -13.44
N SER A 774 28.27 -24.72 -12.74
CA SER A 774 27.91 -26.15 -12.83
C SER A 774 27.77 -26.75 -11.43
N GLY A 775 26.68 -27.47 -11.19
CA GLY A 775 26.36 -28.03 -9.88
C GLY A 775 26.24 -26.97 -8.78
N GLY A 776 25.85 -25.74 -9.13
CA GLY A 776 25.81 -24.61 -8.20
C GLY A 776 27.19 -24.11 -7.73
N SER A 777 28.24 -24.36 -8.52
CA SER A 777 29.61 -23.95 -8.20
C SER A 777 30.39 -23.45 -9.43
N ILE A 778 31.49 -22.73 -9.18
CA ILE A 778 32.52 -22.40 -10.16
C ILE A 778 33.91 -22.76 -9.61
N THR A 779 34.88 -22.98 -10.51
CA THR A 779 36.29 -23.16 -10.17
C THR A 779 37.11 -22.00 -10.73
N LEU A 780 37.66 -21.17 -9.84
CA LEU A 780 38.51 -20.04 -10.17
C LEU A 780 39.85 -20.49 -10.77
N SER A 781 40.38 -19.68 -11.68
CA SER A 781 41.67 -19.94 -12.36
C SER A 781 42.88 -19.80 -11.43
N ALA A 782 42.73 -19.08 -10.32
CA ALA A 782 43.74 -18.91 -9.28
C ALA A 782 43.08 -18.95 -7.89
N ALA A 783 43.80 -19.43 -6.89
CA ALA A 783 43.30 -19.49 -5.52
C ALA A 783 43.18 -18.10 -4.89
N VAL A 784 42.14 -17.89 -4.10
CA VAL A 784 41.99 -16.75 -3.20
C VAL A 784 42.20 -17.20 -1.74
N THR A 785 42.54 -16.29 -0.84
CA THR A 785 42.76 -16.59 0.59
C THR A 785 41.92 -15.66 1.43
N ALA A 786 40.94 -16.21 2.16
CA ALA A 786 40.03 -15.48 3.03
C ALA A 786 39.43 -14.21 2.36
N ALA A 787 39.03 -14.32 1.09
CA ALA A 787 38.51 -13.20 0.32
C ALA A 787 37.00 -13.32 0.10
N ASP A 788 36.30 -12.20 0.19
CA ASP A 788 34.91 -12.11 -0.24
C ASP A 788 34.87 -12.12 -1.77
N VAL A 789 34.10 -13.06 -2.34
CA VAL A 789 34.01 -13.25 -3.79
C VAL A 789 32.59 -12.98 -4.23
N LEU A 790 32.42 -11.94 -5.05
CA LEU A 790 31.18 -11.65 -5.75
C LEU A 790 31.11 -12.45 -7.04
N VAL A 791 29.98 -13.10 -7.28
CA VAL A 791 29.71 -13.82 -8.53
C VAL A 791 28.31 -13.47 -9.04
N GLY A 792 28.19 -13.10 -10.31
CA GLY A 792 26.91 -12.76 -10.94
C GLY A 792 26.97 -12.73 -12.47
N LEU A 793 25.85 -12.43 -13.11
CA LEU A 793 25.73 -12.33 -14.56
C LEU A 793 26.40 -11.06 -15.09
N PRO A 794 27.17 -11.13 -16.19
CA PRO A 794 27.72 -9.93 -16.83
C PRO A 794 26.63 -9.12 -17.54
N TYR A 795 26.87 -7.82 -17.65
CA TYR A 795 26.13 -6.91 -18.52
C TYR A 795 27.08 -5.87 -19.11
N THR A 796 26.63 -5.20 -20.16
CA THR A 796 27.37 -4.12 -20.83
C THR A 796 26.55 -2.84 -20.84
N ALA A 797 27.23 -1.70 -20.71
CA ALA A 797 26.64 -0.40 -20.93
C ALA A 797 27.06 0.15 -22.30
N LEU A 798 26.09 0.72 -23.02
CA LEU A 798 26.25 1.19 -24.40
C LEU A 798 25.82 2.65 -24.50
N TYR A 799 26.71 3.49 -25.02
CA TYR A 799 26.42 4.89 -25.31
C TYR A 799 26.75 5.19 -26.78
N LYS A 800 25.83 5.87 -27.47
CA LYS A 800 26.03 6.38 -28.83
C LYS A 800 25.57 7.84 -28.88
N SER A 801 26.48 8.75 -29.21
CA SER A 801 26.18 10.18 -29.30
C SER A 801 25.08 10.49 -30.32
N THR A 802 24.45 11.66 -30.23
CA THR A 802 23.68 12.23 -31.35
C THR A 802 24.59 12.56 -32.55
N LYS A 803 23.98 13.05 -33.64
CA LYS A 803 24.72 13.49 -34.82
C LYS A 803 25.63 14.65 -34.44
N LEU A 804 26.93 14.49 -34.68
CA LEU A 804 27.93 15.52 -34.40
C LEU A 804 27.83 16.67 -35.42
N ALA A 805 26.83 17.53 -35.28
CA ALA A 805 26.55 18.65 -36.18
C ALA A 805 27.36 19.93 -35.81
N TYR A 806 28.62 19.76 -35.44
CA TYR A 806 29.55 20.84 -35.08
C TYR A 806 30.43 21.24 -36.27
N ALA A 807 31.08 22.41 -36.18
CA ALA A 807 32.23 22.77 -37.02
C ALA A 807 31.95 23.06 -38.51
N ALA A 808 30.87 23.75 -38.88
CA ALA A 808 30.66 24.20 -40.26
C ALA A 808 30.91 25.72 -40.41
N SER A 809 31.80 26.12 -41.31
CA SER A 809 32.00 27.55 -41.63
C SER A 809 30.88 28.13 -42.52
N ALA A 810 30.03 27.27 -43.08
CA ALA A 810 29.03 27.60 -44.10
C ALA A 810 27.58 27.22 -43.72
N GLY A 811 27.26 26.98 -42.43
CA GLY A 811 25.91 26.63 -41.98
C GLY A 811 25.90 25.48 -40.97
N THR A 812 24.95 24.55 -41.06
CA THR A 812 24.90 23.34 -40.20
C THR A 812 25.75 22.21 -40.79
N ALA A 813 26.56 21.55 -39.95
CA ALA A 813 27.37 20.39 -40.36
C ALA A 813 26.58 19.07 -40.42
N LEU A 814 25.23 19.13 -40.38
CA LEU A 814 24.39 17.94 -40.27
C LEU A 814 24.53 16.98 -41.48
N SER A 815 24.64 17.52 -42.70
CA SER A 815 24.80 16.76 -43.95
C SER A 815 26.24 16.76 -44.49
N GLN A 816 27.15 17.53 -43.90
CA GLN A 816 28.53 17.60 -44.36
C GLN A 816 29.31 16.33 -44.02
N ILE A 817 30.22 15.96 -44.93
CA ILE A 817 31.18 14.88 -44.70
C ILE A 817 32.13 15.33 -43.59
N LYS A 818 32.17 14.52 -42.52
CA LYS A 818 32.95 14.82 -41.31
C LYS A 818 33.60 13.57 -40.75
N ARG A 819 34.68 13.76 -40.00
CA ARG A 819 35.43 12.71 -39.33
C ARG A 819 35.74 13.13 -37.90
N VAL A 820 35.67 12.19 -36.96
CA VAL A 820 36.21 12.35 -35.61
C VAL A 820 37.68 11.93 -35.66
N ASN A 821 38.60 12.84 -35.37
CA ASN A 821 40.04 12.56 -35.45
C ASN A 821 40.65 12.22 -34.10
N TYR A 822 40.14 12.84 -33.03
CA TYR A 822 40.66 12.66 -31.68
C TYR A 822 39.52 12.62 -30.66
N VAL A 823 39.71 11.82 -29.61
CA VAL A 823 38.82 11.75 -28.45
C VAL A 823 39.66 11.88 -27.18
N GLY A 824 39.30 12.85 -26.33
CA GLY A 824 39.75 12.93 -24.94
C GLY A 824 38.65 12.44 -24.02
N LEU A 825 38.98 11.61 -23.05
CA LEU A 825 38.06 11.16 -22.00
C LEU A 825 38.54 11.74 -20.67
N VAL A 826 37.60 12.29 -19.92
CA VAL A 826 37.81 12.66 -18.51
C VAL A 826 36.93 11.72 -17.71
N MET A 827 37.56 10.88 -16.90
CA MET A 827 36.88 9.85 -16.12
C MET A 827 37.28 10.00 -14.66
N GLY A 828 36.35 9.69 -13.77
CA GLY A 828 36.67 9.45 -12.37
C GLY A 828 37.13 8.00 -12.23
N LEU A 829 36.51 7.29 -11.30
CA LEU A 829 36.86 5.91 -11.01
C LEU A 829 36.65 4.99 -12.23
N VAL A 830 37.73 4.41 -12.75
CA VAL A 830 37.68 3.56 -13.94
C VAL A 830 38.73 2.46 -13.93
N HIS A 831 38.29 1.23 -14.16
CA HIS A 831 39.18 0.10 -14.41
C HIS A 831 39.76 0.18 -15.82
N ASN A 832 41.05 -0.14 -16.01
CA ASN A 832 41.71 -0.02 -17.31
C ASN A 832 41.00 -0.77 -18.45
N ASP A 833 40.59 -2.02 -18.20
CA ASP A 833 39.78 -2.81 -19.15
C ASP A 833 38.26 -2.63 -19.01
N GLY A 834 37.81 -1.58 -18.31
CA GLY A 834 36.41 -1.31 -17.99
C GLY A 834 35.67 -0.57 -19.10
N ILE A 835 36.38 0.21 -19.93
CA ILE A 835 35.82 1.06 -20.96
C ILE A 835 36.48 0.82 -22.34
N GLU A 836 35.67 0.91 -23.39
CA GLU A 836 36.07 0.89 -24.78
C GLU A 836 35.45 2.08 -25.51
N VAL A 837 36.16 2.66 -26.48
CA VAL A 837 35.70 3.80 -27.27
C VAL A 837 35.89 3.52 -28.76
N GLY A 838 34.90 3.86 -29.58
CA GLY A 838 34.95 3.54 -31.00
C GLY A 838 33.94 4.28 -31.87
N ARG A 839 34.07 4.10 -33.19
CA ARG A 839 33.17 4.72 -34.20
C ARG A 839 31.80 4.04 -34.28
N ASP A 840 31.74 2.79 -33.85
CA ASP A 840 30.55 1.94 -33.73
C ASP A 840 30.86 0.80 -32.76
N PHE A 841 29.85 0.06 -32.32
CA PHE A 841 30.00 -1.02 -31.35
C PHE A 841 30.76 -2.27 -31.87
N THR A 842 31.22 -2.28 -33.12
CA THR A 842 32.06 -3.36 -33.69
C THR A 842 33.53 -2.97 -33.83
N ASN A 843 33.83 -1.68 -33.92
CA ASN A 843 35.17 -1.11 -34.05
C ASN A 843 35.48 -0.25 -32.81
N MET A 844 35.88 -0.91 -31.73
CA MET A 844 36.11 -0.31 -30.42
C MET A 844 37.55 -0.54 -29.96
N ASP A 845 38.18 0.50 -29.41
CA ASP A 845 39.52 0.44 -28.83
C ASP A 845 39.44 0.51 -27.30
N LYS A 846 40.29 -0.27 -26.63
CA LYS A 846 40.46 -0.24 -25.17
C LYS A 846 41.37 0.91 -24.74
N LEU A 847 41.36 1.25 -23.46
CA LEU A 847 42.37 2.14 -22.90
C LEU A 847 43.79 1.58 -23.12
N PRO A 848 44.77 2.44 -23.45
CA PRO A 848 46.16 2.02 -23.62
C PRO A 848 46.72 1.37 -22.35
N ARG A 849 47.62 0.38 -22.51
CA ARG A 849 48.38 -0.22 -21.39
C ARG A 849 49.54 0.66 -20.89
N LEU A 850 49.60 1.90 -21.36
CA LEU A 850 50.56 2.92 -20.97
C LEU A 850 49.77 4.17 -20.58
N TYR A 851 49.98 4.64 -19.35
CA TYR A 851 49.36 5.85 -18.81
C TYR A 851 50.48 6.77 -18.33
N GLN A 852 50.54 8.01 -18.82
CA GLN A 852 51.59 8.99 -18.51
C GLN A 852 53.03 8.44 -18.59
N GLY A 853 53.29 7.54 -19.55
CA GLY A 853 54.61 6.93 -19.76
C GLY A 853 54.95 5.73 -18.86
N ARG A 854 54.06 5.33 -17.94
CA ARG A 854 54.22 4.09 -17.14
C ARG A 854 53.30 2.96 -17.63
N PRO A 855 53.74 1.69 -17.54
CA PRO A 855 52.86 0.55 -17.76
C PRO A 855 51.70 0.53 -16.75
N VAL A 856 50.52 0.13 -17.23
CA VAL A 856 49.30 -0.05 -16.43
C VAL A 856 49.12 -1.54 -16.14
N THR A 857 48.81 -1.91 -14.90
CA THR A 857 48.60 -3.32 -14.53
C THR A 857 47.29 -3.88 -15.11
N ALA A 858 47.12 -5.20 -15.08
CA ALA A 858 45.94 -5.86 -15.64
C ALA A 858 44.63 -5.37 -14.98
N ASP A 859 44.67 -5.23 -13.67
CA ASP A 859 43.53 -4.93 -12.78
C ASP A 859 43.59 -3.51 -12.20
N GLU A 860 44.34 -2.61 -12.84
CA GLU A 860 44.47 -1.25 -12.32
C GLU A 860 43.16 -0.46 -12.43
N ILE A 861 42.83 0.23 -11.34
CA ILE A 861 41.69 1.14 -11.23
C ILE A 861 42.26 2.53 -11.00
N PHE A 862 41.96 3.43 -11.91
CA PHE A 862 42.28 4.85 -11.77
C PHE A 862 41.21 5.51 -10.92
N GLU A 863 41.61 6.34 -9.95
CA GLU A 863 40.68 7.19 -9.18
C GLU A 863 40.23 8.40 -10.01
N ASP A 864 41.18 8.96 -10.77
CA ASP A 864 40.98 9.98 -11.78
C ASP A 864 41.79 9.61 -13.02
N TYR A 865 41.18 9.72 -14.19
CA TYR A 865 41.85 9.50 -15.47
C TYR A 865 41.64 10.70 -16.38
N GLU A 866 42.77 11.33 -16.71
CA GLU A 866 42.87 12.41 -17.69
C GLU A 866 44.14 12.22 -18.53
N GLU A 867 43.97 12.21 -19.85
CA GLU A 867 45.03 12.16 -20.85
C GLU A 867 44.67 13.10 -22.01
N PRO A 868 45.67 13.64 -22.73
CA PRO A 868 45.42 14.37 -23.97
C PRO A 868 44.61 13.53 -24.97
N ALA A 869 43.84 14.19 -25.83
CA ALA A 869 42.99 13.52 -26.78
C ALA A 869 43.79 12.55 -27.67
N THR A 870 43.38 11.28 -27.66
CA THR A 870 44.05 10.20 -28.38
C THR A 870 43.49 10.08 -29.80
N ALA A 871 44.29 9.53 -30.71
CA ALA A 871 43.86 9.33 -32.09
C ALA A 871 42.66 8.38 -32.12
N PHE A 872 41.58 8.82 -32.76
CA PHE A 872 40.35 8.06 -32.90
C PHE A 872 40.25 7.52 -34.34
N PRO A 873 39.91 6.23 -34.53
CA PRO A 873 39.80 5.62 -35.86
C PRO A 873 38.49 6.03 -36.56
N GLY A 874 38.23 7.34 -36.66
CA GLY A 874 37.04 7.87 -37.31
C GLY A 874 37.07 7.69 -38.82
N GLU A 875 35.89 7.71 -39.43
CA GLU A 875 35.68 7.54 -40.86
C GLU A 875 35.06 8.81 -41.46
N TRP A 876 35.37 9.12 -42.72
CA TRP A 876 34.76 10.23 -43.44
C TRP A 876 33.35 9.85 -43.90
N LYS A 877 32.34 10.30 -43.15
CA LYS A 877 30.94 10.09 -43.50
C LYS A 877 30.05 11.25 -43.05
N PRO A 878 28.86 11.42 -43.63
CA PRO A 878 27.90 12.41 -43.15
C PRO A 878 27.44 12.13 -41.71
N ASP A 879 27.48 10.87 -41.26
CA ASP A 879 27.00 10.47 -39.94
C ASP A 879 28.08 9.84 -39.04
N SER A 880 29.03 10.68 -38.61
CA SER A 880 30.08 10.31 -37.65
C SER A 880 29.59 10.41 -36.21
N ARG A 881 29.94 9.41 -35.38
CA ARG A 881 29.45 9.23 -34.00
C ARG A 881 30.58 8.84 -33.06
N LEU A 882 30.37 9.12 -31.77
CA LEU A 882 31.14 8.55 -30.67
C LEU A 882 30.33 7.41 -30.04
N CYS A 883 30.91 6.22 -30.00
CA CYS A 883 30.38 5.08 -29.26
C CYS A 883 31.28 4.76 -28.07
N ILE A 884 30.68 4.50 -26.91
CA ILE A 884 31.38 4.13 -25.67
C ILE A 884 30.71 2.87 -25.13
N ARG A 885 31.53 1.89 -24.73
CA ARG A 885 31.06 0.67 -24.05
C ARG A 885 31.76 0.55 -22.71
N ALA A 886 31.02 0.22 -21.66
CA ALA A 886 31.59 -0.29 -20.42
C ALA A 886 31.09 -1.70 -20.14
N THR A 887 31.90 -2.51 -19.45
CA THR A 887 31.59 -3.93 -19.19
C THR A 887 31.69 -4.25 -17.70
N ALA A 888 30.58 -4.71 -17.13
CA ALA A 888 30.54 -5.20 -15.76
C ALA A 888 31.36 -6.51 -15.64
N PRO A 889 32.11 -6.72 -14.54
CA PRO A 889 31.99 -6.05 -13.24
C PRO A 889 33.08 -5.00 -13.01
N LYS A 890 33.52 -4.30 -14.06
CA LYS A 890 34.63 -3.36 -13.98
C LYS A 890 34.08 -1.94 -13.83
N PRO A 891 34.40 -1.22 -12.74
CA PRO A 891 33.81 0.08 -12.49
C PRO A 891 34.25 1.10 -13.53
N CYS A 892 33.36 2.04 -13.83
CA CYS A 892 33.60 3.09 -14.82
C CYS A 892 32.68 4.29 -14.52
N VAL A 893 33.29 5.45 -14.31
CA VAL A 893 32.64 6.75 -14.18
C VAL A 893 33.16 7.68 -15.26
N LEU A 894 32.30 8.10 -16.18
CA LEU A 894 32.63 9.04 -17.24
C LEU A 894 32.11 10.44 -16.89
N ASN A 895 33.04 11.38 -16.72
CA ASN A 895 32.73 12.76 -16.35
C ASN A 895 32.52 13.63 -17.58
N ALA A 896 33.40 13.51 -18.58
CA ALA A 896 33.28 14.23 -19.85
C ALA A 896 33.97 13.50 -21.00
N ALA A 897 33.57 13.83 -22.23
CA ALA A 897 34.29 13.42 -23.44
C ALA A 897 34.49 14.63 -24.36
N VAL A 898 35.67 14.80 -24.92
CA VAL A 898 35.98 15.88 -25.88
C VAL A 898 36.25 15.26 -27.23
N VAL A 899 35.46 15.63 -28.24
CA VAL A 899 35.61 15.12 -29.60
C VAL A 899 36.15 16.20 -30.52
N THR A 900 37.23 15.91 -31.25
CA THR A 900 37.75 16.78 -32.29
C THR A 900 37.16 16.34 -33.63
N VAL A 901 36.29 17.17 -34.19
CA VAL A 901 35.62 16.92 -35.48
C VAL A 901 36.26 17.78 -36.56
N GLU A 902 36.55 17.16 -37.70
CA GLU A 902 37.00 17.84 -38.91
C GLU A 902 35.93 17.69 -40.00
N THR A 903 35.59 18.81 -40.64
CA THR A 903 34.61 18.89 -41.74
C THR A 903 35.32 19.18 -43.07
N ASN A 904 34.83 18.55 -44.13
CA ASN A 904 35.25 18.88 -45.49
C ASN A 904 34.22 19.80 -46.14
N ASP A 905 34.55 21.09 -46.26
CA ASP A 905 33.67 22.14 -46.80
C ASP A 905 33.49 22.08 -48.33
N LYS A 906 34.24 21.20 -49.03
CA LYS A 906 34.13 21.04 -50.48
C LYS A 906 33.10 19.97 -50.80
N VAL A 907 31.93 20.42 -51.26
CA VAL A 907 30.94 19.59 -51.97
C VAL A 907 31.59 18.94 -53.19
#